data_AF-A0A1B5KT28-F1
#
_entry.id   AF-A0A1B5KT28-F1
#
_cell.length_a   1.000
_cell.length_b   1.000
_cell.length_c   1.000
_cell.angle_alpha   90.00
_cell.angle_beta   90.00
_cell.angle_gamma   90.00
#
_symmetry.space_group_name_H-M   'P 1'
#
loop_
_entity.id
_entity.type
_entity.pdbx_description
1 polymer ?
#
loop_
_entity_poly.entity_id
_entity_poly.type
_entity_poly.pdbx_seq_one_letter_code
_entity_poly.pdbx_strand_id
1 'polypeptide(L)'
;MTRQFLKSIKPGPSRNLLGQVKMMLSAATTSSLSSGPEPANLKDVTDERKEKIKNPKAKRKARRTTVHKVTGESVNGTCEYIRNANVWETAPILKGTTCFDHRADVKNIMVTGGAGFMRNFTFYHGDLTNPTQVLDCMERYEIDTVLHFAAQSHVDLSFGKAYSFTHDNVYGTHVLLESCRKVKVRRFIHISTDEVYGEVKEDDDDLVESSILSPTNPYAASKAAAEMLVQSYNKSFKLPTIIVRSNNVYGPHQYPEKIIPKFTCLLNRKRPVVLHGDGRPTRRYLYAGDATDAFDTILHKGQSGRVYNVGSPDEVSNLELCSKLLDMMAIEHETSAQLRQWIKYTHDRPFNDRRYAIDCTELRMLGWKQKTSLEQGLRITVDWYCKYGESWWGDISHVLTPFPVVREGHIMPDMAEPLIRDDPVDPDVFDETQDGQVTAGVVPFENSTNGSVVFTLDNLADRDGKYKDIIVDGEIFVDVHHCLLGRRDPNDKLEESQDGSGTCTPTASDPSPTKPRSKPLSSLGHLKRVYSHPQAFGQCNAFISTYLKGVEIFEVSSTSKAAEIVSQDTTGTWAAISNQLASSLYGLEFLGKNIEDRQDNTTRFLIIGTQTAVPEDWGLQKQSAATSGSKSLVSLTVPHTCPGALADVLGCFRDFNLNLTSINSRPSLVAPFQGSSTQSLWARELDYREINGRTYCKEYYMPNDEVEQLRLTVQHQVFLQAFDGEVTNAQVSQPTNVLDVGTGTGDWAIRFAELFPDCEVVGTDIAAIQETRGVPMNVFFEIEDAEEWDRPLDHYDLVHLRCMEGAFRDWQALYKNIYDSLKPGGWVEIADMDGNEGLYQFFSKFSPGAPIFRLMDDFIAGAEKSGRRRGIFHLEPSYFREAGFVDIAVTEHTFHMAVNDESIGKLWLVTWLDGLEAYCLRILTEQMGWNADDVREGLRQTASEIAERAHDEEACKAMCINMRIVLARKPFATDSAA
;
A
#
# COMPACT_ATOMS: atom_id res chain seq x y z
N MET A 1 24.23 -13.19 1.39
CA MET A 1 25.29 -14.20 1.68
C MET A 1 24.70 -15.60 1.88
N THR A 2 23.51 -15.71 2.50
CA THR A 2 22.62 -16.89 2.61
C THR A 2 22.53 -17.75 1.34
N ARG A 3 22.39 -17.13 0.15
CA ARG A 3 22.29 -17.83 -1.14
C ARG A 3 23.56 -18.59 -1.56
N GLN A 4 24.73 -18.12 -1.14
CA GLN A 4 26.04 -18.74 -1.42
C GLN A 4 26.30 -19.88 -0.43
N PHE A 5 25.93 -19.68 0.84
CA PHE A 5 25.94 -20.69 1.90
C PHE A 5 24.97 -21.85 1.61
N LEU A 6 23.72 -21.58 1.24
CA LEU A 6 22.75 -22.63 0.88
C LEU A 6 23.14 -23.43 -0.37
N LYS A 7 24.06 -22.90 -1.21
CA LYS A 7 24.58 -23.59 -2.40
C LYS A 7 25.77 -24.52 -2.07
N SER A 8 26.48 -24.35 -0.97
CA SER A 8 27.61 -25.22 -0.57
C SER A 8 27.17 -26.52 0.14
N ILE A 9 25.88 -26.66 0.46
CA ILE A 9 25.31 -27.81 1.19
C ILE A 9 24.81 -28.89 0.22
N LYS A 10 25.34 -30.13 0.30
CA LYS A 10 24.85 -31.27 -0.48
C LYS A 10 23.50 -31.79 0.07
N PRO A 11 22.55 -32.24 -0.77
CA PRO A 11 21.21 -32.60 -0.31
C PRO A 11 21.17 -33.97 0.37
N GLY A 12 20.63 -34.01 1.60
CA GLY A 12 20.17 -35.22 2.29
C GLY A 12 18.68 -35.52 2.04
N PRO A 13 18.16 -36.69 2.46
CA PRO A 13 16.89 -37.23 2.03
C PRO A 13 15.72 -36.85 2.98
N SER A 14 15.37 -35.57 3.10
CA SER A 14 14.08 -35.16 3.65
C SER A 14 13.52 -33.98 2.85
N ARG A 15 12.46 -34.23 2.07
CA ARG A 15 11.74 -33.23 1.26
C ARG A 15 10.50 -32.82 2.05
N ASN A 16 10.54 -31.68 2.75
CA ASN A 16 9.36 -30.82 2.93
C ASN A 16 9.73 -29.44 3.50
N LEU A 17 10.61 -29.34 4.50
CA LEU A 17 10.89 -28.06 5.16
C LEU A 17 11.85 -27.15 4.37
N LEU A 18 12.87 -27.72 3.73
CA LEU A 18 13.78 -26.98 2.83
C LEU A 18 13.05 -26.43 1.58
N GLY A 19 11.88 -26.99 1.25
CA GLY A 19 11.01 -26.53 0.16
C GLY A 19 10.30 -25.23 0.52
N GLN A 20 9.80 -25.09 1.75
CA GLN A 20 9.12 -23.87 2.21
C GLN A 20 10.09 -22.70 2.39
N VAL A 21 11.29 -22.95 2.94
CA VAL A 21 12.34 -21.93 3.06
C VAL A 21 12.91 -21.53 1.69
N LYS A 22 13.06 -22.49 0.74
CA LYS A 22 13.39 -22.16 -0.66
C LYS A 22 12.26 -21.40 -1.34
N MET A 23 11.01 -21.66 -1.02
CA MET A 23 9.86 -20.98 -1.62
C MET A 23 9.76 -19.53 -1.14
N MET A 24 9.93 -19.27 0.16
CA MET A 24 10.03 -17.93 0.74
C MET A 24 11.25 -17.14 0.23
N LEU A 25 12.43 -17.77 0.13
CA LEU A 25 13.63 -17.12 -0.44
C LEU A 25 13.59 -17.00 -1.98
N SER A 26 12.82 -17.84 -2.67
CA SER A 26 12.58 -17.72 -4.12
C SER A 26 11.58 -16.63 -4.47
N ALA A 27 10.59 -16.38 -3.61
CA ALA A 27 9.65 -15.29 -3.74
C ALA A 27 10.33 -13.91 -3.53
N ALA A 28 11.40 -13.86 -2.74
CA ALA A 28 12.21 -12.65 -2.55
C ALA A 28 13.27 -12.41 -3.65
N THR A 29 13.34 -13.24 -4.71
CA THR A 29 14.45 -13.16 -5.69
C THR A 29 14.08 -13.25 -7.18
N THR A 30 12.82 -13.01 -7.56
CA THR A 30 12.45 -12.75 -8.96
C THR A 30 12.68 -11.28 -9.34
N SER A 31 13.88 -10.76 -9.08
CA SER A 31 14.37 -9.50 -9.64
C SER A 31 15.91 -9.50 -9.77
N SER A 32 16.47 -10.36 -10.63
CA SER A 32 17.72 -10.08 -11.37
C SER A 32 18.18 -11.24 -12.27
N LEU A 33 18.23 -10.93 -13.56
CA LEU A 33 19.17 -11.37 -14.61
C LEU A 33 19.39 -12.89 -14.83
N SER A 34 18.78 -13.37 -15.91
CA SER A 34 19.21 -14.55 -16.68
C SER A 34 20.53 -14.27 -17.41
N SER A 35 21.59 -15.00 -17.08
CA SER A 35 22.79 -15.13 -17.93
C SER A 35 22.63 -16.33 -18.87
N GLY A 36 22.71 -16.06 -20.18
CA GLY A 36 22.92 -17.07 -21.23
C GLY A 36 24.37 -17.59 -21.25
N PRO A 37 24.66 -18.65 -22.04
CA PRO A 37 25.70 -19.63 -21.74
C PRO A 37 27.11 -19.24 -22.20
N GLU A 38 28.09 -19.82 -21.51
CA GLU A 38 29.53 -19.76 -21.81
C GLU A 38 29.87 -20.16 -23.26
N PRO A 39 30.84 -19.49 -23.92
CA PRO A 39 31.52 -20.03 -25.08
C PRO A 39 32.77 -20.81 -24.68
N ALA A 40 32.89 -22.02 -25.21
CA ALA A 40 34.08 -22.83 -25.15
C ALA A 40 35.20 -22.32 -26.09
N ASN A 41 36.43 -22.44 -25.59
CA ASN A 41 37.68 -22.71 -26.31
C ASN A 41 38.00 -21.93 -27.61
N LEU A 42 38.98 -21.03 -27.51
CA LEU A 42 40.00 -20.87 -28.56
C LEU A 42 41.37 -20.54 -27.96
N LYS A 43 42.35 -21.33 -28.40
CA LYS A 43 43.74 -21.40 -27.97
C LYS A 43 44.59 -20.21 -28.44
N ASP A 44 45.65 -19.96 -27.69
CA ASP A 44 46.99 -19.55 -28.09
C ASP A 44 47.13 -18.65 -29.33
N VAL A 45 47.52 -17.39 -29.13
CA VAL A 45 48.76 -16.85 -29.71
C VAL A 45 49.39 -15.86 -28.71
N THR A 46 50.66 -16.09 -28.50
CA THR A 46 51.67 -15.53 -27.61
C THR A 46 52.00 -14.05 -27.78
N ASP A 47 52.49 -13.48 -26.67
CA ASP A 47 53.61 -12.53 -26.53
C ASP A 47 53.75 -11.37 -27.53
N GLU A 48 53.76 -10.14 -27.02
CA GLU A 48 55.02 -9.43 -26.75
C GLU A 48 54.81 -7.97 -26.27
N ARG A 49 55.71 -7.57 -25.36
CA ARG A 49 56.21 -6.20 -25.08
C ARG A 49 55.44 -5.30 -24.11
N LYS A 50 55.87 -5.44 -22.86
CA LYS A 50 56.24 -4.36 -21.94
C LYS A 50 57.04 -3.25 -22.65
N GLU A 51 56.72 -1.98 -22.37
CA GLU A 51 57.57 -1.01 -21.65
C GLU A 51 57.31 0.46 -22.04
N LYS A 52 57.07 1.26 -20.98
CA LYS A 52 57.74 2.54 -20.67
C LYS A 52 57.27 3.88 -21.28
N ILE A 53 56.91 4.75 -20.33
CA ILE A 53 57.48 6.09 -20.03
C ILE A 53 56.68 7.36 -20.40
N LYS A 54 56.22 8.00 -19.32
CA LYS A 54 56.25 9.44 -18.93
C LYS A 54 55.66 10.53 -19.85
N ASN A 55 54.71 11.25 -19.25
CA ASN A 55 54.44 12.71 -19.32
C ASN A 55 55.75 13.56 -19.42
N PRO A 56 55.82 14.81 -19.97
CA PRO A 56 54.80 15.88 -19.81
C PRO A 56 54.70 17.01 -20.90
N LYS A 57 53.72 17.92 -20.72
CA LYS A 57 53.65 19.37 -21.09
C LYS A 57 53.42 19.85 -22.56
N ALA A 58 52.25 20.51 -22.72
CA ALA A 58 52.03 21.88 -23.22
C ALA A 58 51.65 22.21 -24.69
N LYS A 59 50.58 23.03 -24.80
CA LYS A 59 50.23 24.09 -25.78
C LYS A 59 49.55 23.77 -27.13
N ARG A 60 48.21 23.91 -27.12
CA ARG A 60 47.37 24.89 -27.86
C ARG A 60 47.93 25.45 -29.20
N LYS A 61 47.36 25.05 -30.35
CA LYS A 61 46.94 25.95 -31.46
C LYS A 61 46.15 25.26 -32.58
N ALA A 62 45.01 25.89 -32.89
CA ALA A 62 44.23 25.97 -34.13
C ALA A 62 44.64 25.10 -35.34
N ARG A 63 43.65 24.41 -35.93
CA ARG A 63 43.66 24.08 -37.35
C ARG A 63 42.43 24.66 -38.05
N ARG A 64 42.76 25.44 -39.08
CA ARG A 64 41.93 26.34 -39.86
C ARG A 64 41.35 25.56 -41.04
N THR A 65 40.05 25.79 -41.25
CA THR A 65 39.23 25.45 -42.40
C THR A 65 39.89 25.78 -43.73
N THR A 66 39.74 24.92 -44.73
CA THR A 66 39.98 25.25 -46.14
C THR A 66 38.66 25.13 -46.90
N VAL A 67 38.27 26.24 -47.51
CA VAL A 67 37.05 26.42 -48.31
C VAL A 67 37.40 26.21 -49.77
N HIS A 68 36.59 25.45 -50.51
CA HIS A 68 36.45 25.63 -51.95
C HIS A 68 35.08 26.25 -52.26
N LYS A 69 35.15 27.33 -53.03
CA LYS A 69 34.09 28.28 -53.40
C LYS A 69 33.47 27.83 -54.72
N VAL A 70 32.15 27.72 -54.79
CA VAL A 70 31.39 27.78 -56.05
C VAL A 70 30.50 29.02 -56.00
N THR A 71 30.47 29.74 -57.11
CA THR A 71 30.07 31.13 -57.30
C THR A 71 28.62 31.30 -57.76
N GLY A 72 28.00 32.41 -57.33
CA GLY A 72 26.84 33.12 -57.93
C GLY A 72 25.46 32.47 -57.70
N GLU A 73 24.37 33.17 -57.37
CA GLU A 73 24.06 34.60 -57.38
C GLU A 73 23.12 34.97 -56.21
N SER A 74 23.15 36.24 -55.83
CA SER A 74 22.27 36.86 -54.85
C SER A 74 20.86 37.10 -55.42
N VAL A 75 19.83 36.63 -54.74
CA VAL A 75 18.50 37.26 -54.77
C VAL A 75 18.03 37.45 -53.33
N ASN A 76 17.95 38.73 -52.92
CA ASN A 76 17.20 39.14 -51.75
C ASN A 76 15.73 38.80 -51.98
N GLY A 77 15.14 37.97 -51.13
CA GLY A 77 13.72 37.66 -51.13
C GLY A 77 13.27 37.32 -49.72
N THR A 78 12.37 38.13 -49.19
CA THR A 78 11.63 37.97 -47.95
C THR A 78 11.16 36.53 -47.73
N CYS A 79 11.41 35.98 -46.54
CA CYS A 79 10.87 34.68 -46.13
C CYS A 79 9.37 34.84 -45.88
N GLU A 80 8.55 34.69 -46.93
CA GLU A 80 7.12 34.47 -46.78
C GLU A 80 6.89 33.05 -46.25
N TYR A 81 6.21 32.94 -45.11
CA TYR A 81 5.68 31.68 -44.61
C TYR A 81 4.69 31.10 -45.63
N ILE A 82 4.98 29.90 -46.13
CA ILE A 82 4.05 29.16 -46.99
C ILE A 82 2.85 28.73 -46.13
N ARG A 83 1.73 29.45 -46.28
CA ARG A 83 0.42 29.15 -45.70
C ARG A 83 -0.38 28.24 -46.64
N ASN A 84 -0.02 26.97 -46.75
CA ASN A 84 -0.86 26.00 -47.47
C ASN A 84 -1.25 24.84 -46.54
N ALA A 85 -2.53 24.79 -46.16
CA ALA A 85 -3.10 23.84 -45.20
C ALA A 85 -3.23 22.40 -45.74
N ASN A 86 -2.91 22.16 -47.03
CA ASN A 86 -3.13 20.89 -47.71
C ASN A 86 -1.83 20.12 -48.04
N VAL A 87 -0.70 20.47 -47.42
CA VAL A 87 0.60 19.77 -47.65
C VAL A 87 0.51 18.25 -47.40
N TRP A 88 -0.41 17.82 -46.54
CA TRP A 88 -0.63 16.41 -46.17
C TRP A 88 -1.16 15.55 -47.32
N GLU A 89 -1.89 16.13 -48.28
CA GLU A 89 -2.48 15.39 -49.41
C GLU A 89 -1.42 14.90 -50.40
N THR A 90 -0.25 15.54 -50.41
CA THR A 90 0.88 15.20 -51.30
C THR A 90 2.06 14.56 -50.57
N ALA A 91 1.93 14.27 -49.26
CA ALA A 91 3.01 13.66 -48.50
C ALA A 91 3.27 12.22 -48.99
N PRO A 92 4.52 11.86 -49.37
CA PRO A 92 4.81 10.53 -49.91
C PRO A 92 4.55 9.45 -48.85
N ILE A 93 3.76 8.43 -49.21
CA ILE A 93 3.58 7.23 -48.37
C ILE A 93 4.86 6.38 -48.47
N LEU A 94 5.72 6.48 -47.45
CA LEU A 94 6.92 5.66 -47.35
C LEU A 94 6.58 4.35 -46.64
N LYS A 95 6.60 3.24 -47.39
CA LYS A 95 6.60 1.88 -46.83
C LYS A 95 8.04 1.43 -46.62
N GLY A 96 8.47 1.34 -45.37
CA GLY A 96 9.72 0.72 -44.97
C GLY A 96 9.46 -0.37 -43.92
N THR A 97 10.01 -1.55 -44.13
CA THR A 97 10.08 -2.61 -43.10
C THR A 97 11.39 -2.45 -42.34
N THR A 98 11.32 -2.10 -41.05
CA THR A 98 12.47 -2.12 -40.16
C THR A 98 12.51 -3.44 -39.41
N CYS A 99 13.55 -4.24 -39.64
CA CYS A 99 13.91 -5.36 -38.77
C CYS A 99 14.95 -4.83 -37.77
N PHE A 100 14.60 -4.79 -36.49
CA PHE A 100 15.54 -4.59 -35.39
C PHE A 100 15.37 -5.73 -34.40
N ASP A 101 16.48 -6.29 -33.93
CA ASP A 101 16.46 -7.27 -32.84
C ASP A 101 16.06 -6.58 -31.53
N HIS A 102 15.02 -7.09 -30.90
CA HIS A 102 14.40 -6.56 -29.67
C HIS A 102 15.40 -6.63 -28.49
N ARG A 103 15.59 -5.53 -27.75
CA ARG A 103 16.28 -5.51 -26.44
C ARG A 103 15.27 -5.26 -25.32
N ALA A 104 15.32 -6.10 -24.28
CA ALA A 104 14.27 -6.22 -23.26
C ALA A 104 14.18 -5.04 -22.27
N ASP A 105 15.12 -4.10 -22.33
CA ASP A 105 15.31 -2.97 -21.43
C ASP A 105 14.78 -1.64 -21.97
N VAL A 106 14.23 -1.61 -23.19
CA VAL A 106 13.74 -0.37 -23.84
C VAL A 106 12.21 -0.38 -23.92
N LYS A 107 11.53 0.42 -23.08
CA LYS A 107 10.06 0.55 -23.09
C LYS A 107 9.58 1.87 -23.70
N ASN A 108 10.00 2.14 -24.95
CA ASN A 108 9.57 3.25 -25.82
C ASN A 108 10.48 4.50 -25.83
N ILE A 109 11.54 4.45 -26.64
CA ILE A 109 12.05 5.66 -27.29
C ILE A 109 11.80 5.48 -28.78
N MET A 110 11.06 6.42 -29.34
CA MET A 110 10.75 6.42 -30.75
C MET A 110 11.21 7.74 -31.35
N VAL A 111 12.32 7.65 -32.07
CA VAL A 111 12.75 8.71 -32.98
C VAL A 111 12.02 8.47 -34.30
N THR A 112 10.92 9.18 -34.53
CA THR A 112 10.31 9.22 -35.86
C THR A 112 11.21 10.00 -36.79
N GLY A 113 12.09 9.31 -37.50
CA GLY A 113 13.11 9.96 -38.32
C GLY A 113 13.71 9.08 -39.41
N GLY A 114 12.90 8.28 -40.09
CA GLY A 114 13.28 7.66 -41.36
C GLY A 114 13.30 8.67 -42.51
N ALA A 115 14.18 9.68 -42.46
CA ALA A 115 14.66 10.49 -43.60
C ALA A 115 15.62 11.57 -43.10
N GLY A 116 16.92 11.26 -43.01
CA GLY A 116 17.99 12.26 -42.84
C GLY A 116 18.01 12.98 -41.48
N PHE A 117 19.09 12.82 -40.73
CA PHE A 117 19.43 13.66 -39.59
C PHE A 117 19.14 15.15 -39.91
N MET A 118 18.08 15.71 -39.30
CA MET A 118 17.91 17.15 -39.27
C MET A 118 19.14 17.73 -38.56
N ARG A 119 19.93 18.56 -39.24
CA ARG A 119 21.17 19.13 -38.67
C ARG A 119 20.95 19.91 -37.36
N ASN A 120 19.70 20.32 -37.09
CA ASN A 120 19.26 21.08 -35.93
C ASN A 120 18.55 20.22 -34.86
N PHE A 121 18.63 18.88 -34.94
CA PHE A 121 18.08 17.99 -33.92
C PHE A 121 19.14 17.02 -33.41
N THR A 122 19.28 16.93 -32.09
CA THR A 122 20.17 15.99 -31.42
C THR A 122 19.40 15.26 -30.33
N PHE A 123 19.48 13.93 -30.33
CA PHE A 123 18.92 13.10 -29.27
C PHE A 123 20.01 12.77 -28.23
N TYR A 124 19.73 13.08 -26.97
CA TYR A 124 20.58 12.70 -25.83
C TYR A 124 19.80 11.71 -24.96
N HIS A 125 20.28 10.47 -24.89
CA HIS A 125 19.71 9.47 -24.01
C HIS A 125 20.32 9.60 -22.61
N GLY A 126 19.53 10.08 -21.65
CA GLY A 126 19.96 10.24 -20.27
C GLY A 126 18.79 10.36 -19.31
N ASP A 127 19.10 10.32 -18.01
CA ASP A 127 18.14 10.37 -16.91
C ASP A 127 18.21 11.72 -16.19
N LEU A 128 17.05 12.37 -15.99
CA LEU A 128 16.97 13.66 -15.30
C LEU A 128 17.31 13.57 -13.82
N THR A 129 17.20 12.39 -13.21
CA THR A 129 17.56 12.16 -11.81
C THR A 129 19.07 12.05 -11.63
N ASN A 130 19.85 11.92 -12.71
CA ASN A 130 21.32 11.85 -12.67
C ASN A 130 21.95 13.24 -12.91
N PRO A 131 22.47 13.93 -11.87
CA PRO A 131 22.95 15.30 -12.01
C PRO A 131 24.13 15.44 -12.97
N THR A 132 24.96 14.42 -13.08
CA THR A 132 26.14 14.44 -13.95
C THR A 132 25.74 14.37 -15.43
N GLN A 133 24.76 13.54 -15.78
CA GLN A 133 24.27 13.44 -17.15
C GLN A 133 23.54 14.70 -17.59
N VAL A 134 22.70 15.27 -16.72
CA VAL A 134 22.00 16.52 -17.00
C VAL A 134 23.00 17.65 -17.23
N LEU A 135 23.98 17.81 -16.33
CA LEU A 135 24.99 18.87 -16.48
C LEU A 135 25.85 18.69 -17.74
N ASP A 136 26.30 17.46 -18.04
CA ASP A 136 27.04 17.15 -19.27
C ASP A 136 26.23 17.52 -20.53
N CYS A 137 24.95 17.17 -20.58
CA CYS A 137 24.07 17.52 -21.69
C CYS A 137 23.95 19.04 -21.86
N MET A 138 23.70 19.75 -20.76
CA MET A 138 23.52 21.21 -20.76
C MET A 138 24.79 21.95 -21.22
N GLU A 139 25.97 21.53 -20.74
CA GLU A 139 27.26 22.13 -21.11
C GLU A 139 27.68 21.77 -22.54
N ARG A 140 27.55 20.50 -22.93
CA ARG A 140 28.01 19.99 -24.23
C ARG A 140 27.31 20.67 -25.41
N TYR A 141 26.01 20.92 -25.27
CA TYR A 141 25.19 21.52 -26.32
C TYR A 141 24.92 23.00 -26.11
N GLU A 142 25.57 23.63 -25.12
CA GLU A 142 25.42 25.05 -24.81
C GLU A 142 23.94 25.46 -24.68
N ILE A 143 23.16 24.66 -23.94
CA ILE A 143 21.70 24.83 -23.85
C ILE A 143 21.36 26.17 -23.20
N ASP A 144 20.68 27.04 -23.96
CA ASP A 144 20.25 28.35 -23.46
C ASP A 144 18.78 28.40 -23.01
N THR A 145 17.95 27.46 -23.48
CA THR A 145 16.51 27.44 -23.20
C THR A 145 16.04 26.02 -22.97
N VAL A 146 15.22 25.83 -21.94
CA VAL A 146 14.69 24.51 -21.55
C VAL A 146 13.17 24.54 -21.55
N LEU A 147 12.56 23.57 -22.22
CA LEU A 147 11.14 23.22 -22.05
C LEU A 147 11.10 21.85 -21.36
N HIS A 148 10.62 21.83 -20.13
CA HIS A 148 10.65 20.64 -19.27
C HIS A 148 9.30 19.92 -19.27
N PHE A 149 9.22 18.82 -20.02
CA PHE A 149 8.05 17.94 -20.13
C PHE A 149 8.20 16.61 -19.37
N ALA A 150 9.42 16.22 -19.01
CA ALA A 150 9.69 14.88 -18.49
C ALA A 150 9.07 14.70 -17.10
N ALA A 151 8.20 13.70 -16.98
CA ALA A 151 7.48 13.37 -15.76
C ALA A 151 6.84 11.97 -15.87
N GLN A 152 6.61 11.34 -14.72
CA GLN A 152 5.58 10.32 -14.60
C GLN A 152 4.20 10.98 -14.64
N SER A 153 3.28 10.48 -15.47
CA SER A 153 2.05 11.21 -15.81
C SER A 153 0.73 10.50 -15.51
N HIS A 154 0.73 9.24 -15.05
CA HIS A 154 -0.50 8.44 -14.90
C HIS A 154 -1.04 8.43 -13.47
N VAL A 155 -2.21 9.06 -13.25
CA VAL A 155 -2.85 9.17 -11.93
C VAL A 155 -3.06 7.80 -11.28
N ASP A 156 -3.62 6.79 -11.98
CA ASP A 156 -3.86 5.47 -11.36
C ASP A 156 -2.56 4.80 -10.90
N LEU A 157 -1.46 4.98 -11.64
CA LEU A 157 -0.17 4.38 -11.26
C LEU A 157 0.44 5.10 -10.06
N SER A 158 0.07 6.35 -9.82
CA SER A 158 0.60 7.16 -8.71
C SER A 158 0.16 6.65 -7.35
N PHE A 159 -1.03 6.04 -7.24
CA PHE A 159 -1.50 5.40 -6.00
C PHE A 159 -0.65 4.19 -5.62
N GLY A 160 -0.19 3.40 -6.60
CA GLY A 160 0.69 2.25 -6.37
C GLY A 160 2.19 2.58 -6.31
N LYS A 161 2.63 3.75 -6.80
CA LYS A 161 4.04 4.11 -6.95
C LYS A 161 4.40 5.55 -6.54
N ALA A 162 3.74 6.09 -5.53
CA ALA A 162 3.86 7.51 -5.15
C ALA A 162 5.32 7.99 -5.00
N TYR A 163 6.22 7.19 -4.42
CA TYR A 163 7.64 7.54 -4.28
C TYR A 163 8.37 7.77 -5.61
N SER A 164 8.10 6.94 -6.62
CA SER A 164 8.71 7.11 -7.95
C SER A 164 8.24 8.41 -8.64
N PHE A 165 6.99 8.82 -8.41
CA PHE A 165 6.48 10.10 -8.89
C PHE A 165 7.19 11.26 -8.22
N THR A 166 7.42 11.20 -6.90
CA THR A 166 8.22 12.21 -6.19
C THR A 166 9.66 12.25 -6.72
N HIS A 167 10.29 11.09 -6.91
CA HIS A 167 11.66 11.00 -7.40
C HIS A 167 11.80 11.60 -8.81
N ASP A 168 10.96 11.17 -9.76
CA ASP A 168 11.07 11.60 -11.15
C ASP A 168 10.59 13.05 -11.33
N ASN A 169 9.44 13.41 -10.73
CA ASN A 169 8.81 14.71 -10.97
C ASN A 169 9.43 15.81 -10.11
N VAL A 170 9.71 15.55 -8.82
CA VAL A 170 10.21 16.58 -7.90
C VAL A 170 11.73 16.61 -7.92
N TYR A 171 12.39 15.49 -7.61
CA TYR A 171 13.84 15.44 -7.56
C TYR A 171 14.47 15.64 -8.95
N GLY A 172 13.93 15.01 -10.01
CA GLY A 172 14.38 15.26 -11.38
C GLY A 172 14.25 16.74 -11.80
N THR A 173 13.16 17.41 -11.42
CA THR A 173 13.02 18.86 -11.66
C THR A 173 14.04 19.67 -10.87
N HIS A 174 14.33 19.30 -9.62
CA HIS A 174 15.35 19.96 -8.80
C HIS A 174 16.74 19.87 -9.42
N VAL A 175 17.13 18.66 -9.86
CA VAL A 175 18.42 18.42 -10.53
C VAL A 175 18.55 19.27 -11.80
N LEU A 176 17.48 19.36 -12.58
CA LEU A 176 17.46 20.17 -13.79
C LEU A 176 17.55 21.68 -13.48
N LEU A 177 16.84 22.16 -12.44
CA LEU A 177 16.91 23.56 -11.99
C LEU A 177 18.32 23.96 -11.52
N GLU A 178 18.98 23.11 -10.73
CA GLU A 178 20.36 23.33 -10.29
C GLU A 178 21.34 23.35 -11.48
N SER A 179 21.15 22.46 -12.45
CA SER A 179 21.96 22.43 -13.67
C SER A 179 21.74 23.70 -14.51
N CYS A 180 20.48 24.13 -14.70
CA CYS A 180 20.11 25.36 -15.40
C CYS A 180 20.71 26.60 -14.74
N ARG A 181 20.77 26.63 -13.41
CA ARG A 181 21.40 27.71 -12.64
C ARG A 181 22.91 27.77 -12.86
N LYS A 182 23.60 26.62 -12.95
CA LYS A 182 25.04 26.56 -13.22
C LYS A 182 25.39 27.08 -14.63
N VAL A 183 24.66 26.63 -15.65
CA VAL A 183 24.91 27.05 -17.05
C VAL A 183 24.29 28.40 -17.41
N LYS A 184 23.42 28.96 -16.55
CA LYS A 184 22.74 30.26 -16.72
C LYS A 184 21.87 30.32 -17.98
N VAL A 185 20.88 29.43 -18.05
CA VAL A 185 19.87 29.46 -19.12
C VAL A 185 19.15 30.82 -19.18
N ARG A 186 18.77 31.22 -20.39
CA ARG A 186 17.97 32.42 -20.69
C ARG A 186 16.50 32.25 -20.36
N ARG A 187 15.98 31.01 -20.44
CA ARG A 187 14.58 30.72 -20.16
C ARG A 187 14.40 29.26 -19.75
N PHE A 188 13.58 29.03 -18.74
CA PHE A 188 13.19 27.70 -18.28
C PHE A 188 11.67 27.62 -18.20
N ILE A 189 11.05 26.79 -19.02
CA ILE A 189 9.59 26.63 -19.07
C ILE A 189 9.25 25.27 -18.45
N HIS A 190 8.54 25.29 -17.33
CA HIS A 190 8.07 24.10 -16.64
C HIS A 190 6.65 23.77 -17.09
N ILE A 191 6.46 22.58 -17.66
CA ILE A 191 5.15 22.11 -18.09
C ILE A 191 4.53 21.30 -16.95
N SER A 192 3.43 21.84 -16.43
CA SER A 192 2.63 21.33 -15.33
C SER A 192 1.20 21.03 -15.81
N THR A 193 0.30 20.78 -14.87
CA THR A 193 -1.07 20.32 -15.10
C THR A 193 -2.07 21.21 -14.36
N ASP A 194 -3.33 21.23 -14.78
CA ASP A 194 -4.43 21.86 -14.05
C ASP A 194 -4.82 21.08 -12.78
N GLU A 195 -4.53 19.77 -12.71
CA GLU A 195 -4.80 18.94 -11.52
C GLU A 195 -4.13 19.45 -10.23
N VAL A 196 -3.10 20.31 -10.33
CA VAL A 196 -2.46 20.94 -9.16
C VAL A 196 -3.42 21.83 -8.37
N TYR A 197 -4.50 22.28 -9.00
CA TYR A 197 -5.53 23.08 -8.37
C TYR A 197 -6.53 22.25 -7.54
N GLY A 198 -6.68 20.95 -7.85
CA GLY A 198 -7.72 20.10 -7.27
C GLY A 198 -9.07 20.24 -7.98
N GLU A 199 -10.12 19.79 -7.29
CA GLU A 199 -11.51 19.81 -7.77
C GLU A 199 -12.11 21.22 -7.79
N VAL A 200 -12.87 21.52 -8.84
CA VAL A 200 -13.72 22.71 -8.94
C VAL A 200 -15.18 22.30 -8.78
N LYS A 201 -15.95 22.94 -7.89
CA LYS A 201 -17.38 22.64 -7.76
C LYS A 201 -18.15 23.08 -9.02
N GLU A 202 -19.31 22.50 -9.27
CA GLU A 202 -20.11 22.79 -10.47
C GLU A 202 -20.52 24.28 -10.54
N ASP A 203 -20.83 24.90 -9.39
CA ASP A 203 -21.24 26.30 -9.29
C ASP A 203 -20.07 27.29 -9.14
N ASP A 204 -18.83 26.81 -9.05
CA ASP A 204 -17.65 27.65 -8.86
C ASP A 204 -17.07 28.15 -10.19
N ASP A 205 -16.52 29.37 -10.14
CA ASP A 205 -15.82 30.01 -11.26
C ASP A 205 -14.57 29.23 -11.70
N ASP A 206 -14.24 29.33 -12.99
CA ASP A 206 -13.02 28.78 -13.57
C ASP A 206 -11.76 29.32 -12.86
N LEU A 207 -10.81 28.43 -12.57
CA LEU A 207 -9.63 28.79 -11.78
C LEU A 207 -8.60 29.58 -12.60
N VAL A 208 -8.14 30.69 -12.02
CA VAL A 208 -7.10 31.56 -12.58
C VAL A 208 -5.69 31.15 -12.13
N GLU A 209 -4.66 31.75 -12.71
CA GLU A 209 -3.26 31.43 -12.39
C GLU A 209 -2.87 31.68 -10.93
N SER A 210 -3.57 32.58 -10.24
CA SER A 210 -3.37 32.90 -8.83
C SER A 210 -4.12 32.01 -7.84
N SER A 211 -4.93 31.06 -8.33
CA SER A 211 -5.67 30.13 -7.47
C SER A 211 -4.73 29.25 -6.64
N ILE A 212 -5.21 28.84 -5.46
CA ILE A 212 -4.45 28.03 -4.50
C ILE A 212 -4.22 26.63 -5.09
N LEU A 213 -3.04 26.09 -4.86
CA LEU A 213 -2.73 24.70 -5.20
C LEU A 213 -3.32 23.77 -4.14
N SER A 214 -4.26 22.92 -4.53
CA SER A 214 -4.94 21.96 -3.65
C SER A 214 -5.00 20.56 -4.28
N PRO A 215 -3.84 19.92 -4.54
CA PRO A 215 -3.80 18.64 -5.24
C PRO A 215 -4.46 17.53 -4.40
N THR A 216 -5.31 16.72 -5.03
CA THR A 216 -6.11 15.65 -4.39
C THR A 216 -5.51 14.25 -4.58
N ASN A 217 -4.52 14.09 -5.46
CA ASN A 217 -3.89 12.80 -5.77
C ASN A 217 -2.33 12.88 -5.76
N PRO A 218 -1.62 11.75 -5.61
CA PRO A 218 -0.14 11.76 -5.50
C PRO A 218 0.58 12.32 -6.73
N TYR A 219 0.05 12.09 -7.95
CA TYR A 219 0.59 12.69 -9.16
C TYR A 219 0.50 14.22 -9.12
N ALA A 220 -0.70 14.76 -8.88
CA ALA A 220 -0.94 16.20 -8.78
C ALA A 220 -0.07 16.85 -7.69
N ALA A 221 0.07 16.17 -6.53
CA ALA A 221 0.92 16.63 -5.43
C ALA A 221 2.40 16.71 -5.85
N SER A 222 2.91 15.71 -6.59
CA SER A 222 4.28 15.73 -7.11
C SER A 222 4.50 16.87 -8.11
N LYS A 223 3.51 17.19 -8.94
CA LYS A 223 3.57 18.32 -9.89
C LYS A 223 3.53 19.67 -9.16
N ALA A 224 2.65 19.82 -8.17
CA ALA A 224 2.59 21.01 -7.33
C ALA A 224 3.91 21.25 -6.57
N ALA A 225 4.51 20.19 -6.00
CA ALA A 225 5.81 20.28 -5.33
C ALA A 225 6.94 20.72 -6.28
N ALA A 226 6.95 20.20 -7.52
CA ALA A 226 7.89 20.64 -8.54
C ALA A 226 7.70 22.14 -8.89
N GLU A 227 6.46 22.63 -8.96
CA GLU A 227 6.19 24.06 -9.16
C GLU A 227 6.74 24.93 -8.03
N MET A 228 6.59 24.50 -6.77
CA MET A 228 7.13 25.24 -5.62
C MET A 228 8.66 25.41 -5.72
N LEU A 229 9.36 24.38 -6.20
CA LEU A 229 10.80 24.48 -6.49
C LEU A 229 11.05 25.49 -7.61
N VAL A 230 10.36 25.40 -8.75
CA VAL A 230 10.53 26.33 -9.87
C VAL A 230 10.29 27.79 -9.44
N GLN A 231 9.26 28.04 -8.63
CA GLN A 231 8.95 29.37 -8.08
C GLN A 231 10.04 29.86 -7.13
N SER A 232 10.51 29.00 -6.21
CA SER A 232 11.58 29.37 -5.28
C SER A 232 12.89 29.70 -6.01
N TYR A 233 13.22 29.01 -7.09
CA TYR A 233 14.41 29.28 -7.91
C TYR A 233 14.32 30.61 -8.66
N ASN A 234 13.13 30.98 -9.14
CA ASN A 234 12.90 32.32 -9.66
C ASN A 234 13.09 33.39 -8.58
N LYS A 235 12.50 33.19 -7.40
CA LYS A 235 12.53 34.18 -6.32
C LYS A 235 13.94 34.39 -5.77
N SER A 236 14.61 33.29 -5.43
CA SER A 236 15.89 33.22 -4.73
C SER A 236 17.08 33.45 -5.66
N PHE A 237 17.08 32.84 -6.86
CA PHE A 237 18.23 32.87 -7.77
C PHE A 237 18.01 33.70 -9.04
N LYS A 238 16.82 34.32 -9.18
CA LYS A 238 16.44 35.09 -10.38
C LYS A 238 16.52 34.27 -11.67
N LEU A 239 16.34 32.94 -11.56
CA LEU A 239 16.28 32.08 -12.73
C LEU A 239 15.04 32.46 -13.57
N PRO A 240 15.16 32.68 -14.89
CA PRO A 240 14.06 33.14 -15.74
C PRO A 240 13.09 32.01 -16.06
N THR A 241 12.30 31.60 -15.06
CA THR A 241 11.36 30.49 -15.17
C THR A 241 9.96 30.95 -15.61
N ILE A 242 9.20 30.07 -16.25
CA ILE A 242 7.78 30.23 -16.59
C ILE A 242 7.11 28.90 -16.24
N ILE A 243 5.92 28.92 -15.64
CA ILE A 243 5.14 27.71 -15.38
C ILE A 243 3.94 27.70 -16.32
N VAL A 244 3.62 26.54 -16.88
CA VAL A 244 2.48 26.34 -17.76
C VAL A 244 1.61 25.25 -17.19
N ARG A 245 0.33 25.52 -16.94
CA ARG A 245 -0.63 24.52 -16.45
C ARG A 245 -1.62 24.22 -17.56
N SER A 246 -1.62 22.98 -18.05
CA SER A 246 -2.45 22.59 -19.19
C SER A 246 -3.60 21.69 -18.76
N ASN A 247 -4.75 21.80 -19.44
CA ASN A 247 -5.79 20.77 -19.42
C ASN A 247 -5.29 19.43 -20.01
N ASN A 248 -6.14 18.40 -19.94
CA ASN A 248 -5.92 17.09 -20.54
C ASN A 248 -5.61 17.19 -22.04
N VAL A 249 -4.34 16.99 -22.39
CA VAL A 249 -3.89 16.98 -23.79
C VAL A 249 -4.22 15.63 -24.43
N TYR A 250 -4.72 15.64 -25.66
CA TYR A 250 -5.00 14.43 -26.44
C TYR A 250 -4.55 14.56 -27.90
N GLY A 251 -4.27 13.43 -28.55
CA GLY A 251 -3.86 13.42 -29.95
C GLY A 251 -3.15 12.15 -30.40
N PRO A 252 -2.67 12.12 -31.67
CA PRO A 252 -1.75 11.10 -32.15
C PRO A 252 -0.55 10.91 -31.22
N HIS A 253 -0.02 9.69 -31.15
CA HIS A 253 1.14 9.32 -30.32
C HIS A 253 0.98 9.39 -28.79
N GLN A 254 -0.23 9.67 -28.28
CA GLN A 254 -0.52 9.53 -26.85
C GLN A 254 -0.42 8.04 -26.41
N TYR A 255 0.21 7.75 -25.28
CA TYR A 255 0.31 6.36 -24.83
C TYR A 255 -1.10 5.82 -24.45
N PRO A 256 -1.48 4.59 -24.85
CA PRO A 256 -2.85 4.05 -24.72
C PRO A 256 -3.22 3.59 -23.31
N GLU A 257 -2.73 4.30 -22.30
CA GLU A 257 -3.18 4.23 -20.90
C GLU A 257 -4.23 5.30 -20.58
N LYS A 258 -4.24 6.41 -21.34
CA LYS A 258 -5.17 7.53 -21.17
C LYS A 258 -6.53 7.22 -21.82
N ILE A 259 -7.60 7.84 -21.33
CA ILE A 259 -8.99 7.48 -21.68
C ILE A 259 -9.26 7.45 -23.20
N ILE A 260 -8.96 8.52 -23.95
CA ILE A 260 -9.21 8.61 -25.40
C ILE A 260 -8.48 7.50 -26.19
N PRO A 261 -7.13 7.36 -26.09
CA PRO A 261 -6.43 6.33 -26.84
C PRO A 261 -6.76 4.91 -26.34
N LYS A 262 -6.96 4.71 -25.03
CA LYS A 262 -7.38 3.42 -24.45
C LYS A 262 -8.72 2.97 -25.02
N PHE A 263 -9.73 3.84 -24.99
CA PHE A 263 -11.08 3.52 -25.45
C PHE A 263 -11.10 3.31 -26.96
N THR A 264 -10.42 4.16 -27.72
CA THR A 264 -10.27 3.95 -29.18
C THR A 264 -9.63 2.59 -29.48
N CYS A 265 -8.58 2.22 -28.75
CA CYS A 265 -7.90 0.93 -28.88
C CYS A 265 -8.79 -0.28 -28.51
N LEU A 266 -9.65 -0.15 -27.49
CA LEU A 266 -10.60 -1.19 -27.09
C LEU A 266 -11.71 -1.37 -28.13
N LEU A 267 -12.31 -0.26 -28.57
CA LEU A 267 -13.36 -0.27 -29.59
C LEU A 267 -12.84 -0.80 -30.94
N ASN A 268 -11.62 -0.43 -31.34
CA ASN A 268 -10.97 -0.97 -32.54
C ASN A 268 -10.75 -2.50 -32.44
N ARG A 269 -10.53 -3.01 -31.23
CA ARG A 269 -10.45 -4.45 -30.93
C ARG A 269 -11.80 -5.12 -30.69
N LYS A 270 -12.92 -4.40 -30.91
CA LYS A 270 -14.28 -4.87 -30.65
C LYS A 270 -14.48 -5.33 -29.19
N ARG A 271 -13.87 -4.63 -28.25
CA ARG A 271 -14.01 -4.84 -26.80
C ARG A 271 -14.77 -3.68 -26.17
N PRO A 272 -15.54 -3.93 -25.10
CA PRO A 272 -16.21 -2.86 -24.38
C PRO A 272 -15.20 -1.94 -23.69
N VAL A 273 -15.58 -0.68 -23.55
CA VAL A 273 -14.91 0.30 -22.69
C VAL A 273 -15.45 0.19 -21.28
N VAL A 274 -14.61 0.46 -20.28
CA VAL A 274 -14.99 0.37 -18.87
C VAL A 274 -14.81 1.75 -18.24
N LEU A 275 -15.90 2.35 -17.78
CA LEU A 275 -15.94 3.62 -17.07
C LEU A 275 -15.73 3.41 -15.57
N HIS A 276 -14.95 4.30 -14.96
CA HIS A 276 -14.84 4.39 -13.50
C HIS A 276 -16.07 5.13 -12.94
N GLY A 277 -16.71 4.55 -11.93
CA GLY A 277 -17.88 5.15 -11.29
C GLY A 277 -19.10 5.19 -12.22
N ASP A 278 -19.79 6.34 -12.24
CA ASP A 278 -20.98 6.60 -13.07
C ASP A 278 -20.65 7.25 -14.43
N GLY A 279 -19.39 7.62 -14.66
CA GLY A 279 -18.94 8.31 -15.87
C GLY A 279 -19.38 9.77 -16.00
N ARG A 280 -19.99 10.36 -14.96
CA ARG A 280 -20.40 11.78 -14.92
C ARG A 280 -19.26 12.79 -14.76
N PRO A 281 -18.08 12.47 -14.17
CA PRO A 281 -16.99 13.45 -14.07
C PRO A 281 -16.65 14.07 -15.43
N THR A 282 -16.51 15.39 -15.44
CA THR A 282 -16.23 16.20 -16.62
C THR A 282 -14.75 16.58 -16.69
N ARG A 283 -14.23 16.66 -17.92
CA ARG A 283 -12.87 17.10 -18.20
C ARG A 283 -12.87 18.02 -19.41
N ARG A 284 -11.94 18.97 -19.43
CA ARG A 284 -11.65 19.78 -20.62
C ARG A 284 -10.51 19.17 -21.41
N TYR A 285 -10.68 19.04 -22.71
CA TYR A 285 -9.72 18.38 -23.59
C TYR A 285 -9.08 19.36 -24.56
N LEU A 286 -7.74 19.36 -24.62
CA LEU A 286 -6.97 20.20 -25.53
C LEU A 286 -6.24 19.36 -26.56
N TYR A 287 -6.41 19.68 -27.85
CA TYR A 287 -5.70 18.96 -28.91
C TYR A 287 -4.19 19.24 -28.86
N ALA A 288 -3.37 18.20 -29.04
CA ALA A 288 -1.91 18.29 -28.91
C ALA A 288 -1.26 19.33 -29.85
N GLY A 289 -1.85 19.55 -31.02
CA GLY A 289 -1.41 20.60 -31.94
C GLY A 289 -1.61 22.01 -31.36
N ASP A 290 -2.76 22.25 -30.71
CA ASP A 290 -3.07 23.53 -30.05
C ASP A 290 -2.24 23.74 -28.78
N ALA A 291 -2.00 22.67 -28.01
CA ALA A 291 -1.07 22.72 -26.87
C ALA A 291 0.35 23.11 -27.33
N THR A 292 0.82 22.54 -28.44
CA THR A 292 2.14 22.86 -29.01
C THR A 292 2.21 24.33 -29.46
N ASP A 293 1.17 24.83 -30.12
CA ASP A 293 1.06 26.25 -30.52
C ASP A 293 1.04 27.20 -29.31
N ALA A 294 0.43 26.77 -28.21
CA ALA A 294 0.45 27.50 -26.94
C ALA A 294 1.85 27.55 -26.34
N PHE A 295 2.54 26.40 -26.27
CA PHE A 295 3.90 26.33 -25.74
C PHE A 295 4.88 27.17 -26.58
N ASP A 296 4.75 27.18 -27.90
CA ASP A 296 5.54 28.04 -28.80
C ASP A 296 5.23 29.54 -28.54
N THR A 297 3.95 29.89 -28.39
CA THR A 297 3.55 31.26 -28.07
C THR A 297 4.14 31.72 -26.73
N ILE A 298 4.08 30.89 -25.70
CA ILE A 298 4.65 31.17 -24.38
C ILE A 298 6.18 31.22 -24.45
N LEU A 299 6.81 30.34 -25.23
CA LEU A 299 8.25 30.34 -25.46
C LEU A 299 8.72 31.68 -26.03
N HIS A 300 7.98 32.28 -26.95
CA HIS A 300 8.38 33.52 -27.60
C HIS A 300 7.92 34.80 -26.88
N LYS A 301 6.70 34.80 -26.34
CA LYS A 301 6.03 36.00 -25.79
C LYS A 301 5.80 35.96 -24.29
N GLY A 302 5.97 34.82 -23.65
CA GLY A 302 5.76 34.65 -22.21
C GLY A 302 6.75 35.46 -21.37
N GLN A 303 6.25 36.00 -20.25
CA GLN A 303 7.06 36.77 -19.31
C GLN A 303 7.64 35.88 -18.23
N SER A 304 8.92 36.06 -17.90
CA SER A 304 9.57 35.32 -16.80
C SER A 304 8.94 35.63 -15.45
N GLY A 305 8.79 34.61 -14.62
CA GLY A 305 8.13 34.66 -13.31
C GLY A 305 6.61 34.53 -13.37
N ARG A 306 6.01 34.40 -14.56
CA ARG A 306 4.57 34.19 -14.73
C ARG A 306 4.20 32.71 -14.82
N VAL A 307 2.94 32.46 -14.49
CA VAL A 307 2.23 31.22 -14.77
C VAL A 307 1.26 31.50 -15.93
N TYR A 308 1.02 30.52 -16.79
CA TYR A 308 0.00 30.59 -17.84
C TYR A 308 -0.84 29.32 -17.85
N ASN A 309 -2.16 29.48 -17.76
CA ASN A 309 -3.11 28.40 -17.99
C ASN A 309 -3.32 28.19 -19.50
N VAL A 310 -3.31 26.93 -19.92
CA VAL A 310 -3.49 26.50 -21.32
C VAL A 310 -4.65 25.51 -21.37
N GLY A 311 -5.72 25.87 -22.05
CA GLY A 311 -6.93 25.08 -21.99
C GLY A 311 -7.89 25.33 -23.13
N SER A 312 -8.91 24.47 -23.16
CA SER A 312 -10.03 24.50 -24.10
C SER A 312 -11.30 24.85 -23.32
N PRO A 313 -12.29 25.54 -23.93
CA PRO A 313 -13.62 25.69 -23.32
C PRO A 313 -14.47 24.42 -23.44
N ASP A 314 -14.02 23.41 -24.18
CA ASP A 314 -14.77 22.18 -24.45
C ASP A 314 -14.75 21.24 -23.23
N GLU A 315 -15.75 21.38 -22.35
CA GLU A 315 -15.99 20.51 -21.19
C GLU A 315 -16.91 19.34 -21.59
N VAL A 316 -16.45 18.11 -21.33
CA VAL A 316 -17.15 16.88 -21.73
C VAL A 316 -17.04 15.84 -20.63
N SER A 317 -18.16 15.16 -20.32
CA SER A 317 -18.18 14.02 -19.39
C SER A 317 -17.54 12.78 -20.00
N ASN A 318 -17.04 11.86 -19.16
CA ASN A 318 -16.48 10.59 -19.65
C ASN A 318 -17.52 9.78 -20.45
N LEU A 319 -18.80 9.86 -20.09
CA LEU A 319 -19.89 9.19 -20.81
C LEU A 319 -20.18 9.81 -22.19
N GLU A 320 -20.23 11.15 -22.28
CA GLU A 320 -20.38 11.86 -23.56
C GLU A 320 -19.18 11.59 -24.47
N LEU A 321 -17.97 11.52 -23.91
CA LEU A 321 -16.77 11.17 -24.66
C LEU A 321 -16.88 9.76 -25.25
N CYS A 322 -17.33 8.76 -24.48
CA CYS A 322 -17.58 7.42 -25.01
C CYS A 322 -18.56 7.44 -26.19
N SER A 323 -19.66 8.18 -26.06
CA SER A 323 -20.68 8.29 -27.10
C SER A 323 -20.08 8.90 -28.39
N LYS A 324 -19.31 9.99 -28.27
CA LYS A 324 -18.59 10.59 -29.40
C LYS A 324 -17.62 9.62 -30.07
N LEU A 325 -16.91 8.78 -29.32
CA LEU A 325 -16.00 7.79 -29.89
C LEU A 325 -16.76 6.70 -30.65
N LEU A 326 -17.91 6.23 -30.12
CA LEU A 326 -18.77 5.26 -30.79
C LEU A 326 -19.31 5.81 -32.12
N ASP A 327 -19.79 7.07 -32.13
CA ASP A 327 -20.21 7.79 -33.34
C ASP A 327 -19.09 7.85 -34.38
N MET A 328 -17.89 8.26 -33.97
CA MET A 328 -16.75 8.42 -34.88
C MET A 328 -16.32 7.11 -35.53
N MET A 329 -16.46 6.00 -34.79
CA MET A 329 -16.13 4.64 -35.23
C MET A 329 -17.31 3.94 -35.92
N ALA A 330 -18.45 4.62 -36.11
CA ALA A 330 -19.67 4.09 -36.71
C ALA A 330 -20.18 2.81 -36.01
N ILE A 331 -20.13 2.80 -34.68
CA ILE A 331 -20.63 1.70 -33.84
C ILE A 331 -22.05 2.04 -33.38
N GLU A 332 -23.01 1.14 -33.64
CA GLU A 332 -24.42 1.33 -33.26
C GLU A 332 -24.59 1.38 -31.73
N HIS A 333 -25.28 2.42 -31.24
CA HIS A 333 -25.53 2.62 -29.81
C HIS A 333 -26.82 3.43 -29.52
N GLU A 334 -27.77 3.45 -30.46
CA GLU A 334 -29.02 4.23 -30.34
C GLU A 334 -29.96 3.69 -29.25
N THR A 335 -29.88 2.39 -28.95
CA THR A 335 -30.67 1.75 -27.90
C THR A 335 -29.84 1.52 -26.64
N SER A 336 -30.48 1.55 -25.47
CA SER A 336 -29.81 1.23 -24.19
C SER A 336 -29.19 -0.17 -24.19
N ALA A 337 -29.76 -1.12 -24.93
CA ALA A 337 -29.20 -2.47 -25.08
C ALA A 337 -27.87 -2.47 -25.87
N GLN A 338 -27.80 -1.70 -26.96
CA GLN A 338 -26.56 -1.54 -27.74
C GLN A 338 -25.51 -0.75 -26.94
N LEU A 339 -25.90 0.29 -26.20
CA LEU A 339 -24.98 1.05 -25.35
C LEU A 339 -24.36 0.16 -24.27
N ARG A 340 -25.17 -0.66 -23.57
CA ARG A 340 -24.71 -1.64 -22.58
C ARG A 340 -23.77 -2.70 -23.15
N GLN A 341 -23.78 -2.95 -24.46
CA GLN A 341 -22.83 -3.87 -25.09
C GLN A 341 -21.41 -3.29 -25.09
N TRP A 342 -21.29 -1.98 -25.27
CA TRP A 342 -20.01 -1.29 -25.49
C TRP A 342 -19.50 -0.56 -24.27
N ILE A 343 -20.37 -0.06 -23.40
CA ILE A 343 -20.01 0.65 -22.18
C ILE A 343 -20.32 -0.24 -20.99
N LYS A 344 -19.30 -0.44 -20.16
CA LYS A 344 -19.39 -1.14 -18.88
C LYS A 344 -18.90 -0.23 -17.76
N TYR A 345 -19.21 -0.59 -16.53
CA TYR A 345 -18.86 0.21 -15.35
C TYR A 345 -18.05 -0.62 -14.36
N THR A 346 -17.20 0.05 -13.60
CA THR A 346 -16.46 -0.52 -12.46
C THR A 346 -16.50 0.48 -11.30
N HIS A 347 -16.06 0.05 -10.11
CA HIS A 347 -15.87 0.94 -8.97
C HIS A 347 -15.11 2.22 -9.36
N ASP A 348 -15.42 3.32 -8.69
CA ASP A 348 -14.81 4.61 -8.99
C ASP A 348 -13.34 4.67 -8.55
N ARG A 349 -12.57 5.57 -9.17
CA ARG A 349 -11.21 5.86 -8.75
C ARG A 349 -11.24 6.53 -7.37
N PRO A 350 -10.36 6.16 -6.44
CA PRO A 350 -10.20 6.90 -5.18
C PRO A 350 -9.89 8.38 -5.45
N PHE A 351 -10.65 9.28 -4.81
CA PHE A 351 -10.48 10.74 -4.96
C PHE A 351 -10.57 11.22 -6.42
N ASN A 352 -11.56 10.73 -7.15
CA ASN A 352 -11.82 11.16 -8.52
C ASN A 352 -12.46 12.56 -8.54
N ASP A 353 -11.65 13.59 -8.83
CA ASP A 353 -12.16 14.96 -8.96
C ASP A 353 -13.29 15.02 -10.00
N ARG A 354 -14.44 15.62 -9.66
CA ARG A 354 -15.60 15.61 -10.58
C ARG A 354 -15.39 16.53 -11.77
N ARG A 355 -14.76 17.69 -11.58
CA ARG A 355 -14.62 18.73 -12.61
C ARG A 355 -13.28 19.46 -12.50
N TYR A 356 -12.64 19.67 -13.66
CA TYR A 356 -11.50 20.58 -13.82
C TYR A 356 -11.86 21.72 -14.76
N ALA A 357 -11.69 22.95 -14.30
CA ALA A 357 -12.01 24.14 -15.06
C ALA A 357 -10.99 25.25 -14.77
N ILE A 358 -10.36 25.77 -15.83
CA ILE A 358 -9.34 26.82 -15.75
C ILE A 358 -9.66 27.96 -16.70
N ASP A 359 -9.38 29.18 -16.27
CA ASP A 359 -9.43 30.35 -17.13
C ASP A 359 -8.08 30.55 -17.83
N CYS A 360 -8.13 30.83 -19.14
CA CYS A 360 -6.96 30.99 -20.00
C CYS A 360 -6.79 32.42 -20.54
N THR A 361 -7.32 33.43 -19.83
CA THR A 361 -7.33 34.82 -20.32
C THR A 361 -5.94 35.39 -20.50
N GLU A 362 -5.00 35.11 -19.58
CA GLU A 362 -3.61 35.59 -19.68
C GLU A 362 -2.90 35.10 -20.95
N LEU A 363 -3.11 33.83 -21.31
CA LEU A 363 -2.55 33.26 -22.54
C LEU A 363 -3.20 33.88 -23.80
N ARG A 364 -4.52 34.11 -23.77
CA ARG A 364 -5.23 34.80 -24.87
C ARG A 364 -4.70 36.22 -25.09
N MET A 365 -4.29 36.92 -24.03
CA MET A 365 -3.65 38.23 -24.13
C MET A 365 -2.28 38.20 -24.84
N LEU A 366 -1.57 37.06 -24.84
CA LEU A 366 -0.36 36.86 -25.66
C LEU A 366 -0.68 36.63 -27.16
N GLY A 367 -1.97 36.56 -27.51
CA GLY A 367 -2.46 36.38 -28.87
C GLY A 367 -2.62 34.91 -29.29
N TRP A 368 -2.57 33.96 -28.35
CA TRP A 368 -2.90 32.57 -28.62
C TRP A 368 -4.42 32.37 -28.69
N LYS A 369 -4.85 31.49 -29.60
CA LYS A 369 -6.24 31.05 -29.74
C LYS A 369 -6.25 29.60 -30.19
N GLN A 370 -7.13 28.79 -29.60
CA GLN A 370 -7.41 27.44 -30.06
C GLN A 370 -7.91 27.46 -31.52
N LYS A 371 -7.36 26.57 -32.34
CA LYS A 371 -7.64 26.43 -33.77
C LYS A 371 -8.47 25.18 -34.06
N THR A 372 -8.28 24.11 -33.29
CA THR A 372 -8.95 22.81 -33.52
C THR A 372 -10.10 22.63 -32.53
N SER A 373 -11.30 22.33 -33.03
CA SER A 373 -12.42 21.94 -32.17
C SER A 373 -12.22 20.52 -31.61
N LEU A 374 -12.88 20.21 -30.49
CA LEU A 374 -12.88 18.86 -29.92
C LEU A 374 -13.25 17.79 -30.96
N GLU A 375 -14.31 18.02 -31.73
CA GLU A 375 -14.79 17.08 -32.75
C GLU A 375 -13.73 16.77 -33.82
N GLN A 376 -13.07 17.83 -34.34
CA GLN A 376 -12.04 17.69 -35.36
C GLN A 376 -10.80 16.99 -34.81
N GLY A 377 -10.36 17.37 -33.61
CA GLY A 377 -9.20 16.76 -32.99
C GLY A 377 -9.43 15.28 -32.63
N LEU A 378 -10.63 14.94 -32.12
CA LEU A 378 -11.00 13.55 -31.81
C LEU A 378 -11.01 12.71 -33.10
N ARG A 379 -11.58 13.21 -34.19
CA ARG A 379 -11.57 12.52 -35.49
C ARG A 379 -10.16 12.18 -35.95
N ILE A 380 -9.25 13.17 -35.96
CA ILE A 380 -7.84 12.98 -36.33
C ILE A 380 -7.17 11.93 -35.43
N THR A 381 -7.48 11.98 -34.12
CA THR A 381 -6.93 11.07 -33.13
C THR A 381 -7.42 9.64 -33.38
N VAL A 382 -8.73 9.44 -33.51
CA VAL A 382 -9.36 8.14 -33.77
C VAL A 382 -8.84 7.53 -35.06
N ASP A 383 -8.80 8.30 -36.14
CA ASP A 383 -8.28 7.84 -37.44
C ASP A 383 -6.82 7.39 -37.34
N TRP A 384 -6.00 8.09 -36.55
CA TRP A 384 -4.61 7.73 -36.32
C TRP A 384 -4.48 6.39 -35.57
N TYR A 385 -5.23 6.18 -34.48
CA TYR A 385 -5.18 4.91 -33.74
C TYR A 385 -5.77 3.74 -34.53
N CYS A 386 -6.85 3.95 -35.28
CA CYS A 386 -7.43 2.91 -36.13
C CYS A 386 -6.44 2.47 -37.22
N LYS A 387 -5.69 3.42 -37.79
CA LYS A 387 -4.75 3.15 -38.88
C LYS A 387 -3.38 2.64 -38.41
N TYR A 388 -2.87 3.15 -37.30
CA TYR A 388 -1.48 2.94 -36.87
C TYR A 388 -1.34 2.31 -35.48
N GLY A 389 -2.35 2.41 -34.60
CA GLY A 389 -2.25 2.09 -33.17
C GLY A 389 -1.71 0.69 -32.88
N GLU A 390 -2.23 -0.34 -33.54
CA GLU A 390 -1.77 -1.73 -33.38
C GLU A 390 -0.32 -1.92 -33.83
N SER A 391 0.02 -1.40 -35.01
CA SER A 391 1.38 -1.54 -35.58
C SER A 391 2.43 -0.72 -34.83
N TRP A 392 2.01 0.35 -34.17
CA TRP A 392 2.90 1.33 -33.55
C TRP A 392 3.32 0.95 -32.14
N TRP A 393 2.35 0.52 -31.31
CA TRP A 393 2.61 0.22 -29.90
C TRP A 393 2.89 -1.27 -29.64
N GLY A 394 2.62 -2.16 -30.59
CA GLY A 394 2.74 -3.61 -30.38
C GLY A 394 1.70 -4.12 -29.38
N ASP A 395 2.08 -5.05 -28.51
CA ASP A 395 1.17 -5.62 -27.51
C ASP A 395 0.96 -4.67 -26.32
N ILE A 396 -0.18 -3.99 -26.35
CA ILE A 396 -0.66 -3.09 -25.28
C ILE A 396 -1.77 -3.71 -24.42
N SER A 397 -2.01 -5.02 -24.51
CA SER A 397 -3.14 -5.68 -23.83
C SER A 397 -3.13 -5.45 -22.31
N HIS A 398 -1.94 -5.35 -21.72
CA HIS A 398 -1.70 -5.14 -20.29
C HIS A 398 -2.05 -3.73 -19.79
N VAL A 399 -2.04 -2.70 -20.65
CA VAL A 399 -2.39 -1.31 -20.27
C VAL A 399 -3.84 -0.94 -20.55
N LEU A 400 -4.55 -1.75 -21.35
CA LEU A 400 -5.96 -1.54 -21.69
C LEU A 400 -6.93 -2.00 -20.61
N THR A 401 -6.43 -2.29 -19.41
CA THR A 401 -7.25 -2.67 -18.25
C THR A 401 -7.82 -1.44 -17.55
N PRO A 402 -8.93 -1.59 -16.79
CA PRO A 402 -9.54 -0.48 -16.05
C PRO A 402 -8.63 0.06 -14.95
N PHE A 403 -7.96 -0.84 -14.22
CA PHE A 403 -7.00 -0.52 -13.16
C PHE A 403 -5.67 -1.25 -13.42
N PRO A 404 -4.73 -0.63 -14.13
CA PRO A 404 -3.40 -1.19 -14.26
C PRO A 404 -2.65 -1.03 -12.93
N VAL A 405 -2.14 -2.13 -12.39
CA VAL A 405 -1.27 -2.14 -11.19
C VAL A 405 0.17 -2.42 -11.60
N VAL A 406 1.11 -2.00 -10.76
CA VAL A 406 2.50 -2.39 -10.95
C VAL A 406 2.89 -3.46 -9.96
N ARG A 407 3.28 -4.62 -10.46
CA ARG A 407 3.92 -5.69 -9.69
C ARG A 407 5.33 -5.89 -10.23
N GLU A 408 6.32 -5.96 -9.34
CA GLU A 408 7.73 -6.21 -9.69
C GLU A 408 8.27 -5.25 -10.79
N GLY A 409 7.79 -4.00 -10.84
CA GLY A 409 8.20 -3.02 -11.87
C GLY A 409 7.51 -3.14 -13.24
N HIS A 410 6.65 -4.13 -13.43
CA HIS A 410 5.85 -4.31 -14.66
C HIS A 410 4.41 -3.85 -14.47
N ILE A 411 3.87 -3.13 -15.47
CA ILE A 411 2.44 -2.79 -15.51
C ILE A 411 1.68 -4.05 -15.89
N MET A 412 0.80 -4.50 -15.02
CA MET A 412 0.01 -5.72 -15.19
C MET A 412 -1.48 -5.42 -14.92
N PRO A 413 -2.39 -6.22 -15.48
CA PRO A 413 -3.78 -6.25 -15.04
C PRO A 413 -3.85 -6.47 -13.53
N ASP A 414 -4.76 -5.78 -12.85
CA ASP A 414 -5.10 -6.20 -11.50
C ASP A 414 -5.66 -7.63 -11.53
N MET A 415 -5.12 -8.49 -10.67
CA MET A 415 -5.51 -9.90 -10.57
C MET A 415 -6.81 -10.06 -9.77
N ALA A 416 -7.19 -9.04 -9.00
CA ALA A 416 -8.57 -8.90 -8.56
C ALA A 416 -9.38 -8.44 -9.79
N GLU A 417 -10.20 -9.31 -10.37
CA GLU A 417 -11.09 -8.89 -11.45
C GLU A 417 -11.93 -7.72 -10.93
N PRO A 418 -11.78 -6.50 -11.50
CA PRO A 418 -12.67 -5.41 -11.15
C PRO A 418 -14.07 -5.91 -11.46
N LEU A 419 -15.01 -5.67 -10.55
CA LEU A 419 -16.38 -6.11 -10.72
C LEU A 419 -17.01 -5.27 -11.84
N ILE A 420 -16.90 -5.76 -13.08
CA ILE A 420 -17.39 -5.11 -14.30
C ILE A 420 -18.90 -5.37 -14.38
N ARG A 421 -19.67 -4.29 -14.48
CA ARG A 421 -21.14 -4.32 -14.53
C ARG A 421 -21.66 -3.70 -15.82
N ASP A 422 -22.89 -4.07 -16.18
CA ASP A 422 -23.61 -3.53 -17.33
C ASP A 422 -24.27 -2.18 -17.02
N ASP A 423 -24.50 -1.91 -15.73
CA ASP A 423 -25.13 -0.68 -15.22
C ASP A 423 -24.14 0.08 -14.31
N PRO A 424 -24.30 1.41 -14.15
CA PRO A 424 -23.48 2.23 -13.25
C PRO A 424 -23.41 1.63 -11.84
N VAL A 425 -22.32 1.88 -11.11
CA VAL A 425 -22.23 1.55 -9.67
C VAL A 425 -23.52 2.01 -8.99
N ASP A 426 -24.22 1.09 -8.31
CA ASP A 426 -25.59 1.30 -7.83
C ASP A 426 -25.76 2.72 -7.26
N PRO A 427 -26.67 3.53 -7.82
CA PRO A 427 -26.98 4.81 -7.22
C PRO A 427 -27.47 4.56 -5.79
N ASP A 428 -26.99 5.37 -4.84
CA ASP A 428 -27.37 5.24 -3.43
C ASP A 428 -28.91 5.23 -3.35
N VAL A 429 -29.48 4.30 -2.59
CA VAL A 429 -30.93 4.16 -2.44
C VAL A 429 -31.55 5.49 -1.98
N PHE A 430 -30.78 6.31 -1.23
CA PHE A 430 -31.16 7.67 -0.89
C PHE A 430 -31.19 8.62 -2.09
N ASP A 431 -30.22 8.57 -3.00
CA ASP A 431 -30.19 9.42 -4.20
C ASP A 431 -31.39 9.11 -5.10
N GLU A 432 -31.66 7.83 -5.40
CA GLU A 432 -32.78 7.43 -6.26
C GLU A 432 -34.15 7.77 -5.66
N THR A 433 -34.28 7.68 -4.33
CA THR A 433 -35.52 8.01 -3.62
C THR A 433 -35.74 9.53 -3.57
N GLN A 434 -34.69 10.31 -3.29
CA GLN A 434 -34.72 11.77 -3.27
C GLN A 434 -35.01 12.35 -4.66
N ASP A 435 -34.44 11.77 -5.71
CA ASP A 435 -34.64 12.18 -7.11
C ASP A 435 -35.99 11.69 -7.69
N GLY A 436 -36.75 10.89 -6.92
CA GLY A 436 -38.06 10.37 -7.32
C GLY A 436 -38.02 9.32 -8.43
N GLN A 437 -36.86 8.71 -8.68
CA GLN A 437 -36.70 7.60 -9.64
C GLN A 437 -37.36 6.33 -9.12
N VAL A 438 -37.36 6.14 -7.79
CA VAL A 438 -38.08 5.06 -7.10
C VAL A 438 -39.13 5.62 -6.16
N THR A 439 -40.27 4.93 -6.07
CA THR A 439 -41.37 5.33 -5.16
C THR A 439 -41.02 5.10 -3.70
N ALA A 440 -40.18 4.09 -3.42
CA ALA A 440 -39.62 3.87 -2.10
C ALA A 440 -38.30 3.09 -2.18
N GLY A 441 -37.36 3.45 -1.31
CA GLY A 441 -36.12 2.73 -1.06
C GLY A 441 -36.23 1.85 0.18
N VAL A 442 -35.52 0.71 0.20
CA VAL A 442 -35.42 -0.15 1.38
C VAL A 442 -33.98 -0.17 1.84
N VAL A 443 -33.72 0.31 3.05
CA VAL A 443 -32.37 0.49 3.59
C VAL A 443 -32.20 -0.26 4.91
N PRO A 444 -31.07 -0.97 5.12
CA PRO A 444 -30.82 -1.66 6.38
C PRO A 444 -30.54 -0.64 7.49
N PHE A 445 -31.14 -0.80 8.67
CA PHE A 445 -31.01 0.17 9.77
C PHE A 445 -30.34 -0.41 11.01
N GLU A 446 -30.68 -1.64 11.39
CA GLU A 446 -30.13 -2.26 12.60
C GLU A 446 -30.18 -3.78 12.48
N ASN A 447 -29.15 -4.46 12.98
CA ASN A 447 -29.15 -5.91 13.15
C ASN A 447 -29.11 -6.22 14.65
N SER A 448 -29.97 -7.14 15.11
CA SER A 448 -30.14 -7.44 16.54
C SER A 448 -28.88 -8.02 17.21
N THR A 449 -27.93 -8.55 16.44
CA THR A 449 -26.65 -9.06 16.97
C THR A 449 -25.52 -8.05 16.87
N ASN A 450 -25.54 -7.15 15.88
CA ASN A 450 -24.37 -6.31 15.54
C ASN A 450 -24.62 -4.80 15.67
N GLY A 451 -25.83 -4.40 16.08
CA GLY A 451 -26.20 -3.00 16.27
C GLY A 451 -26.55 -2.28 14.98
N SER A 452 -26.47 -0.95 15.01
CA SER A 452 -27.00 -0.08 13.95
C SER A 452 -26.11 -0.02 12.71
N VAL A 453 -26.72 0.10 11.54
CA VAL A 453 -26.06 0.27 10.25
C VAL A 453 -25.66 1.73 10.10
N VAL A 454 -24.36 1.98 10.25
CA VAL A 454 -23.78 3.33 10.35
C VAL A 454 -24.09 4.19 9.12
N PHE A 455 -23.91 3.64 7.92
CA PHE A 455 -24.15 4.36 6.67
C PHE A 455 -25.57 4.93 6.57
N THR A 456 -26.57 4.12 6.87
CA THR A 456 -27.99 4.53 6.84
C THR A 456 -28.29 5.59 7.89
N LEU A 457 -27.69 5.49 9.09
CA LEU A 457 -27.84 6.51 10.14
C LEU A 457 -27.24 7.86 9.72
N ASP A 458 -26.09 7.84 9.04
CA ASP A 458 -25.41 9.06 8.61
C ASP A 458 -26.21 9.77 7.50
N ASN A 459 -26.75 9.01 6.54
CA ASN A 459 -27.64 9.54 5.51
C ASN A 459 -28.96 10.08 6.09
N LEU A 460 -29.55 9.42 7.09
CA LEU A 460 -30.76 9.92 7.78
C LEU A 460 -30.50 11.14 8.68
N ALA A 461 -29.29 11.26 9.23
CA ALA A 461 -28.90 12.44 9.99
C ALA A 461 -28.76 13.68 9.10
N ASP A 462 -28.49 13.46 7.81
CA ASP A 462 -28.49 14.45 6.72
C ASP A 462 -27.82 15.78 7.09
N ARG A 463 -26.58 15.69 7.62
CA ARG A 463 -25.86 16.85 8.17
C ARG A 463 -25.67 17.98 7.16
N ASP A 464 -25.58 17.64 5.88
CA ASP A 464 -25.35 18.57 4.77
C ASP A 464 -26.64 18.97 4.04
N GLY A 465 -27.81 18.44 4.46
CA GLY A 465 -29.09 18.74 3.84
C GLY A 465 -29.22 18.22 2.40
N LYS A 466 -28.64 17.06 2.10
CA LYS A 466 -28.69 16.40 0.78
C LYS A 466 -30.03 15.70 0.55
N TYR A 467 -30.67 15.19 1.61
CA TYR A 467 -31.85 14.31 1.54
C TYR A 467 -33.08 14.92 2.23
N LYS A 468 -33.35 16.19 1.95
CA LYS A 468 -34.34 17.00 2.67
C LYS A 468 -35.77 16.48 2.58
N ASP A 469 -36.10 15.78 1.50
CA ASP A 469 -37.46 15.31 1.23
C ASP A 469 -37.66 13.85 1.66
N ILE A 470 -36.59 13.17 2.05
CA ILE A 470 -36.65 11.77 2.48
C ILE A 470 -37.28 11.65 3.87
N ILE A 471 -38.31 10.82 3.95
CA ILE A 471 -38.99 10.41 5.16
C ILE A 471 -38.98 8.89 5.31
N VAL A 472 -39.11 8.40 6.54
CA VAL A 472 -39.28 6.97 6.83
C VAL A 472 -40.76 6.62 6.76
N ASP A 473 -41.18 5.95 5.69
CA ASP A 473 -42.56 5.56 5.42
C ASP A 473 -42.97 4.25 6.11
N GLY A 474 -41.99 3.44 6.53
CA GLY A 474 -42.25 2.18 7.20
C GLY A 474 -40.99 1.46 7.68
N GLU A 475 -41.19 0.31 8.31
CA GLU A 475 -40.11 -0.57 8.75
C GLU A 475 -40.48 -2.04 8.48
N ILE A 476 -39.47 -2.86 8.22
CA ILE A 476 -39.61 -4.30 8.01
C ILE A 476 -38.57 -5.01 8.84
N PHE A 477 -38.94 -6.11 9.48
CA PHE A 477 -38.02 -7.01 10.15
C PHE A 477 -37.85 -8.27 9.33
N VAL A 478 -36.62 -8.63 9.05
CA VAL A 478 -36.26 -9.86 8.34
C VAL A 478 -35.50 -10.76 9.29
N ASP A 479 -36.05 -11.94 9.55
CA ASP A 479 -35.36 -12.98 10.30
C ASP A 479 -34.18 -13.51 9.49
N VAL A 480 -32.99 -13.53 10.11
CA VAL A 480 -31.76 -14.03 9.49
C VAL A 480 -31.53 -15.46 9.95
N HIS A 481 -31.86 -16.40 9.07
CA HIS A 481 -31.61 -17.83 9.27
C HIS A 481 -30.40 -18.29 8.46
N HIS A 482 -29.44 -18.91 9.14
CA HIS A 482 -28.28 -19.51 8.50
C HIS A 482 -28.53 -21.00 8.29
N CYS A 483 -28.17 -21.47 7.10
CA CYS A 483 -28.21 -22.87 6.70
C CYS A 483 -26.81 -23.31 6.29
N LEU A 484 -26.43 -24.53 6.66
CA LEU A 484 -25.27 -25.19 6.08
C LEU A 484 -25.71 -25.88 4.77
N LEU A 485 -25.16 -25.42 3.66
CA LEU A 485 -25.49 -25.87 2.30
C LEU A 485 -24.32 -26.64 1.70
N GLY A 486 -24.58 -27.71 0.98
CA GLY A 486 -23.55 -28.51 0.31
C GLY A 486 -24.15 -29.71 -0.40
N ARG A 487 -23.34 -30.71 -0.71
CA ARG A 487 -23.82 -31.99 -1.28
C ARG A 487 -23.80 -33.08 -0.22
N ARG A 488 -24.84 -33.91 -0.15
CA ARG A 488 -24.87 -35.07 0.75
C ARG A 488 -23.88 -36.15 0.30
N ASP A 489 -23.39 -36.92 1.27
CA ASP A 489 -22.60 -38.12 1.00
C ASP A 489 -23.49 -39.18 0.32
N PRO A 490 -23.10 -39.76 -0.83
CA PRO A 490 -23.83 -40.85 -1.47
C PRO A 490 -23.98 -42.12 -0.61
N ASN A 491 -23.15 -42.31 0.43
CA ASN A 491 -23.16 -43.49 1.31
C ASN A 491 -23.96 -43.30 2.61
N ASP A 492 -24.86 -42.30 2.67
CA ASP A 492 -25.59 -41.90 3.88
C ASP A 492 -26.41 -43.05 4.50
N LYS A 493 -25.81 -43.73 5.48
CA LYS A 493 -26.53 -44.49 6.50
C LYS A 493 -26.39 -43.71 7.79
N LEU A 494 -27.48 -43.11 8.23
CA LEU A 494 -27.62 -42.63 9.61
C LEU A 494 -27.41 -43.84 10.53
N GLU A 495 -26.20 -44.01 11.07
CA GLU A 495 -26.02 -44.88 12.23
C GLU A 495 -26.74 -44.20 13.40
N GLU A 496 -27.83 -44.82 13.87
CA GLU A 496 -28.34 -44.61 15.23
C GLU A 496 -27.30 -45.15 16.22
N SER A 497 -26.17 -44.46 16.36
CA SER A 497 -25.15 -44.79 17.35
C SER A 497 -25.14 -43.74 18.44
N GLN A 498 -25.88 -44.07 19.50
CA GLN A 498 -25.70 -43.72 20.92
C GLN A 498 -25.67 -42.24 21.31
N ASP A 499 -26.24 -41.97 22.48
CA ASP A 499 -26.10 -40.76 23.27
C ASP A 499 -24.62 -40.45 23.60
N GLY A 500 -23.83 -40.09 22.59
CA GLY A 500 -22.56 -39.41 22.77
C GLY A 500 -22.91 -38.02 23.27
N SER A 501 -22.64 -37.76 24.54
CA SER A 501 -22.85 -36.48 25.19
C SER A 501 -22.40 -35.33 24.28
N GLY A 502 -23.36 -34.63 23.67
CA GLY A 502 -23.16 -33.39 22.92
C GLY A 502 -22.77 -32.25 23.86
N THR A 503 -21.71 -32.47 24.61
CA THR A 503 -21.04 -31.52 25.48
C THR A 503 -19.67 -31.31 24.88
N CYS A 504 -19.40 -30.09 24.42
CA CYS A 504 -18.03 -29.61 24.40
C CYS A 504 -17.42 -29.93 25.78
N THR A 505 -16.29 -30.62 25.79
CA THR A 505 -15.55 -30.91 27.02
C THR A 505 -15.31 -29.58 27.72
N PRO A 506 -15.74 -29.39 28.99
CA PRO A 506 -15.46 -28.16 29.72
C PRO A 506 -13.95 -27.93 29.73
N THR A 507 -13.50 -26.82 29.15
CA THR A 507 -12.12 -26.35 29.29
C THR A 507 -12.06 -25.39 30.47
N ALA A 508 -10.86 -25.19 31.04
CA ALA A 508 -10.68 -24.21 32.11
C ALA A 508 -11.06 -22.77 31.70
N SER A 509 -11.12 -22.50 30.39
CA SER A 509 -11.51 -21.23 29.77
C SER A 509 -13.02 -21.04 29.57
N ASP A 510 -13.82 -22.12 29.46
CA ASP A 510 -15.29 -22.03 29.30
C ASP A 510 -15.97 -23.20 30.04
N PRO A 511 -16.40 -23.00 31.30
CA PRO A 511 -16.98 -24.06 32.13
C PRO A 511 -18.37 -24.51 31.67
N SER A 512 -19.03 -23.76 30.78
CA SER A 512 -20.39 -24.02 30.31
C SER A 512 -20.57 -23.65 28.83
N PRO A 513 -19.98 -24.42 27.90
CA PRO A 513 -20.02 -24.10 26.48
C PRO A 513 -21.44 -24.10 25.92
N THR A 514 -21.74 -23.08 25.10
CA THR A 514 -23.05 -22.88 24.47
C THR A 514 -23.40 -24.08 23.58
N LYS A 515 -24.51 -24.77 23.88
CA LYS A 515 -24.96 -25.92 23.09
C LYS A 515 -25.53 -25.46 21.75
N PRO A 516 -25.18 -26.10 20.62
CA PRO A 516 -25.76 -25.78 19.33
C PRO A 516 -27.26 -26.03 19.33
N ARG A 517 -28.01 -25.12 18.71
CA ARG A 517 -29.48 -25.14 18.69
C ARG A 517 -30.05 -26.18 17.74
N SER A 518 -29.33 -26.52 16.69
CA SER A 518 -29.73 -27.48 15.67
C SER A 518 -28.70 -28.59 15.50
N LYS A 519 -29.18 -29.76 15.08
CA LYS A 519 -28.33 -30.90 14.71
C LYS A 519 -28.14 -30.92 13.18
N PRO A 520 -27.03 -31.49 12.69
CA PRO A 520 -26.86 -31.76 11.27
C PRO A 520 -28.00 -32.62 10.71
N LEU A 521 -28.36 -32.38 9.45
CA LEU A 521 -29.41 -33.12 8.72
C LEU A 521 -28.86 -34.36 7.99
N SER A 522 -27.55 -34.49 7.88
CA SER A 522 -26.84 -35.62 7.27
C SER A 522 -25.47 -35.79 7.96
N SER A 523 -24.77 -36.90 7.69
CA SER A 523 -23.37 -37.02 8.10
C SER A 523 -22.55 -35.86 7.51
N LEU A 524 -21.66 -35.28 8.32
CA LEU A 524 -20.77 -34.18 7.93
C LEU A 524 -19.30 -34.62 7.82
N GLY A 525 -19.00 -35.90 8.07
CA GLY A 525 -17.62 -36.40 8.16
C GLY A 525 -16.83 -36.35 6.85
N HIS A 526 -17.50 -36.20 5.72
CA HIS A 526 -16.87 -36.03 4.40
C HIS A 526 -16.48 -34.59 4.09
N LEU A 527 -16.96 -33.61 4.88
CA LEU A 527 -16.65 -32.20 4.67
C LEU A 527 -15.21 -31.89 5.06
N LYS A 528 -14.51 -31.18 4.17
CA LYS A 528 -13.13 -30.73 4.38
C LYS A 528 -13.01 -29.22 4.48
N ARG A 529 -13.94 -28.49 3.85
CA ARG A 529 -13.91 -27.03 3.76
C ARG A 529 -15.28 -26.42 3.97
N VAL A 530 -15.33 -25.32 4.69
CA VAL A 530 -16.54 -24.51 4.84
C VAL A 530 -16.28 -23.06 4.44
N TYR A 531 -17.16 -22.49 3.62
CA TYR A 531 -17.06 -21.12 3.10
C TYR A 531 -18.18 -20.24 3.66
N SER A 532 -17.87 -19.01 4.05
CA SER A 532 -18.88 -18.01 4.43
C SER A 532 -18.28 -16.61 4.61
N HIS A 533 -19.14 -15.63 4.81
CA HIS A 533 -18.75 -14.31 5.29
C HIS A 533 -18.32 -14.38 6.78
N PRO A 534 -17.29 -13.64 7.23
CA PRO A 534 -16.81 -13.66 8.63
C PRO A 534 -17.93 -13.47 9.66
N GLN A 535 -18.86 -12.55 9.37
CA GLN A 535 -20.02 -12.28 10.23
C GLN A 535 -20.94 -13.50 10.41
N ALA A 536 -21.12 -14.33 9.38
CA ALA A 536 -21.95 -15.52 9.46
C ALA A 536 -21.26 -16.65 10.24
N PHE A 537 -19.92 -16.72 10.20
CA PHE A 537 -19.15 -17.63 11.06
C PHE A 537 -19.30 -17.26 12.53
N GLY A 538 -19.16 -15.97 12.87
CA GLY A 538 -19.36 -15.48 14.24
C GLY A 538 -20.77 -15.73 14.79
N GLN A 539 -21.79 -15.81 13.91
CA GLN A 539 -23.17 -16.09 14.30
C GLN A 539 -23.50 -17.59 14.43
N CYS A 540 -22.63 -18.50 13.99
CA CYS A 540 -22.88 -19.95 13.98
C CYS A 540 -21.79 -20.73 14.74
N ASN A 541 -21.13 -20.09 15.70
CA ASN A 541 -19.94 -20.60 16.35
C ASN A 541 -20.22 -21.88 17.15
N ALA A 542 -21.39 -21.98 17.81
CA ALA A 542 -21.74 -23.17 18.58
C ALA A 542 -21.92 -24.40 17.68
N PHE A 543 -22.52 -24.22 16.49
CA PHE A 543 -22.69 -25.30 15.52
C PHE A 543 -21.36 -25.74 14.89
N ILE A 544 -20.52 -24.78 14.48
CA ILE A 544 -19.22 -25.05 13.86
C ILE A 544 -18.29 -25.76 14.84
N SER A 545 -18.14 -25.22 16.06
CA SER A 545 -17.28 -25.79 17.09
C SER A 545 -17.71 -27.18 17.55
N THR A 546 -19.01 -27.51 17.44
CA THR A 546 -19.53 -28.84 17.84
C THR A 546 -19.41 -29.88 16.72
N TYR A 547 -19.82 -29.55 15.49
CA TYR A 547 -20.04 -30.53 14.42
C TYR A 547 -19.03 -30.46 13.26
N LEU A 548 -18.24 -29.39 13.13
CA LEU A 548 -17.28 -29.19 12.04
C LEU A 548 -15.82 -29.16 12.54
N LYS A 549 -15.51 -29.95 13.59
CA LYS A 549 -14.15 -30.05 14.13
C LYS A 549 -13.18 -30.63 13.09
N GLY A 550 -12.13 -29.87 12.76
CA GLY A 550 -11.10 -30.28 11.79
C GLY A 550 -11.44 -29.97 10.33
N VAL A 551 -12.51 -29.22 10.06
CA VAL A 551 -12.87 -28.70 8.73
C VAL A 551 -12.20 -27.32 8.55
N GLU A 552 -11.52 -27.10 7.42
CA GLU A 552 -10.88 -25.82 7.11
C GLU A 552 -11.93 -24.73 6.85
N ILE A 553 -11.79 -23.56 7.46
CA ILE A 553 -12.70 -22.42 7.32
C ILE A 553 -12.11 -21.42 6.32
N PHE A 554 -12.92 -20.98 5.35
CA PHE A 554 -12.54 -20.02 4.32
C PHE A 554 -13.50 -18.83 4.29
N GLU A 555 -12.93 -17.65 4.47
CA GLU A 555 -13.68 -16.39 4.45
C GLU A 555 -13.84 -15.86 3.02
N VAL A 556 -15.05 -15.37 2.71
CA VAL A 556 -15.41 -14.82 1.41
C VAL A 556 -16.28 -13.57 1.56
N SER A 557 -16.40 -12.77 0.50
CA SER A 557 -17.03 -11.44 0.54
C SER A 557 -18.53 -11.43 0.85
N SER A 558 -19.25 -12.55 0.72
CA SER A 558 -20.65 -12.65 1.14
C SER A 558 -21.10 -14.10 1.32
N THR A 559 -22.19 -14.30 2.07
CA THR A 559 -22.84 -15.61 2.21
C THR A 559 -23.39 -16.16 0.89
N SER A 560 -23.76 -15.28 -0.05
CA SER A 560 -24.17 -15.67 -1.40
C SER A 560 -22.99 -16.15 -2.24
N LYS A 561 -21.83 -15.47 -2.12
CA LYS A 561 -20.59 -15.89 -2.80
C LYS A 561 -20.11 -17.24 -2.31
N ALA A 562 -20.26 -17.52 -1.01
CA ALA A 562 -19.97 -18.83 -0.44
C ALA A 562 -20.78 -19.95 -1.10
N ALA A 563 -22.09 -19.75 -1.24
CA ALA A 563 -22.97 -20.72 -1.89
C ALA A 563 -22.62 -20.92 -3.38
N GLU A 564 -22.27 -19.83 -4.09
CA GLU A 564 -21.81 -19.91 -5.48
C GLU A 564 -20.54 -20.77 -5.61
N ILE A 565 -19.52 -20.53 -4.76
CA ILE A 565 -18.26 -21.29 -4.77
C ILE A 565 -18.52 -22.77 -4.51
N VAL A 566 -19.36 -23.08 -3.52
CA VAL A 566 -19.67 -24.47 -3.15
C VAL A 566 -20.51 -25.17 -4.22
N SER A 567 -21.33 -24.45 -4.97
CA SER A 567 -22.07 -25.02 -6.11
C SER A 567 -21.15 -25.58 -7.20
N GLN A 568 -19.97 -24.99 -7.35
CA GLN A 568 -18.95 -25.40 -8.33
C GLN A 568 -18.13 -26.60 -7.85
N ASP A 569 -18.22 -26.98 -6.57
CA ASP A 569 -17.53 -28.16 -6.06
C ASP A 569 -18.13 -29.45 -6.63
N THR A 570 -17.34 -30.15 -7.44
CA THR A 570 -17.70 -31.46 -7.98
C THR A 570 -17.41 -32.61 -7.02
N THR A 571 -16.62 -32.38 -5.96
CA THR A 571 -16.20 -33.42 -5.00
C THR A 571 -17.23 -33.67 -3.90
N GLY A 572 -18.09 -32.69 -3.61
CA GLY A 572 -19.09 -32.74 -2.55
C GLY A 572 -18.49 -32.63 -1.15
N THR A 573 -17.22 -32.21 -1.04
CA THR A 573 -16.51 -32.08 0.24
C THR A 573 -16.55 -30.65 0.80
N TRP A 574 -17.15 -29.71 0.07
CA TRP A 574 -17.26 -28.31 0.46
C TRP A 574 -18.68 -28.00 0.94
N ALA A 575 -18.78 -27.10 1.92
CA ALA A 575 -20.04 -26.59 2.42
C ALA A 575 -20.02 -25.05 2.54
N ALA A 576 -21.18 -24.42 2.44
CA ALA A 576 -21.36 -22.98 2.58
C ALA A 576 -22.33 -22.68 3.72
N ILE A 577 -22.03 -21.68 4.55
CA ILE A 577 -23.05 -21.12 5.46
C ILE A 577 -23.74 -19.98 4.72
N SER A 578 -25.02 -20.14 4.43
CA SER A 578 -25.80 -19.16 3.66
C SER A 578 -27.28 -19.16 4.00
N ASN A 579 -28.05 -18.29 3.38
CA ASN A 579 -29.50 -18.23 3.58
C ASN A 579 -30.23 -19.40 2.88
N GLN A 580 -31.49 -19.62 3.23
CA GLN A 580 -32.29 -20.70 2.67
C GLN A 580 -32.51 -20.57 1.14
N LEU A 581 -32.60 -19.34 0.63
CA LEU A 581 -32.85 -19.07 -0.80
C LEU A 581 -31.68 -19.53 -1.67
N ALA A 582 -30.44 -19.42 -1.18
CA ALA A 582 -29.24 -19.84 -1.88
C ALA A 582 -29.24 -21.34 -2.24
N SER A 583 -29.90 -22.18 -1.44
CA SER A 583 -30.08 -23.61 -1.75
C SER A 583 -30.83 -23.79 -3.08
N SER A 584 -31.96 -23.11 -3.25
CA SER A 584 -32.77 -23.20 -4.47
C SER A 584 -32.09 -22.57 -5.68
N LEU A 585 -31.35 -21.48 -5.47
CA LEU A 585 -30.69 -20.73 -6.54
C LEU A 585 -29.50 -21.50 -7.14
N TYR A 586 -28.70 -22.13 -6.29
CA TYR A 586 -27.46 -22.80 -6.68
C TYR A 586 -27.58 -24.33 -6.70
N GLY A 587 -28.78 -24.88 -6.50
CA GLY A 587 -29.03 -26.33 -6.52
C GLY A 587 -28.28 -27.08 -5.41
N LEU A 588 -28.06 -26.45 -4.27
CA LEU A 588 -27.37 -27.03 -3.10
C LEU A 588 -28.36 -27.64 -2.11
N GLU A 589 -27.95 -28.70 -1.43
CA GLU A 589 -28.79 -29.39 -0.44
C GLU A 589 -28.56 -28.84 0.97
N PHE A 590 -29.56 -28.99 1.84
CA PHE A 590 -29.44 -28.62 3.25
C PHE A 590 -28.73 -29.73 4.04
N LEU A 591 -27.54 -29.40 4.56
CA LEU A 591 -26.77 -30.21 5.50
C LEU A 591 -27.04 -29.80 6.96
N GLY A 592 -27.52 -28.57 7.18
CA GLY A 592 -27.98 -28.04 8.46
C GLY A 592 -28.92 -26.87 8.25
N LYS A 593 -29.91 -26.69 9.13
CA LYS A 593 -30.88 -25.59 9.08
C LYS A 593 -30.96 -24.88 10.42
N ASN A 594 -31.10 -23.56 10.38
CA ASN A 594 -31.19 -22.71 11.57
C ASN A 594 -29.98 -22.95 12.49
N ILE A 595 -28.77 -22.80 11.93
CA ILE A 595 -27.51 -23.08 12.62
C ILE A 595 -26.98 -21.88 13.41
N GLU A 596 -27.69 -20.74 13.35
CA GLU A 596 -27.37 -19.55 14.12
C GLU A 596 -27.53 -19.75 15.64
N ASP A 597 -26.59 -19.18 16.40
CA ASP A 597 -26.48 -19.33 17.85
C ASP A 597 -27.66 -18.67 18.60
N ARG A 598 -28.25 -17.62 18.02
CA ARG A 598 -29.32 -16.82 18.61
C ARG A 598 -30.63 -16.91 17.83
N GLN A 599 -31.75 -17.05 18.55
CA GLN A 599 -33.09 -17.16 17.95
C GLN A 599 -33.66 -15.81 17.50
N ASP A 600 -33.16 -14.72 18.07
CA ASP A 600 -33.60 -13.35 17.84
C ASP A 600 -32.79 -12.62 16.77
N ASN A 601 -32.10 -13.33 15.88
CA ASN A 601 -31.30 -12.74 14.80
C ASN A 601 -32.21 -12.12 13.73
N THR A 602 -32.44 -10.82 13.84
CA THR A 602 -33.33 -10.05 12.97
C THR A 602 -32.58 -8.84 12.44
N THR A 603 -32.82 -8.51 11.18
CA THR A 603 -32.37 -7.26 10.59
C THR A 603 -33.57 -6.37 10.36
N ARG A 604 -33.54 -5.18 10.96
CA ARG A 604 -34.51 -4.12 10.77
C ARG A 604 -34.11 -3.29 9.57
N PHE A 605 -35.02 -3.17 8.62
CA PHE A 605 -34.94 -2.31 7.46
C PHE A 605 -35.93 -1.16 7.61
N LEU A 606 -35.57 0.00 7.09
CA LEU A 606 -36.47 1.13 6.92
C LEU A 606 -36.88 1.24 5.46
N ILE A 607 -38.14 1.62 5.26
CA ILE A 607 -38.65 2.02 3.96
C ILE A 607 -38.60 3.54 3.94
N ILE A 608 -37.88 4.10 2.97
CA ILE A 608 -37.71 5.54 2.80
C ILE A 608 -38.44 6.02 1.53
N GLY A 609 -38.99 7.23 1.56
CA GLY A 609 -39.77 7.82 0.45
C GLY A 609 -39.93 9.34 0.60
N THR A 610 -40.67 10.00 -0.30
CA THR A 610 -40.78 11.48 -0.37
C THR A 610 -42.23 12.04 -0.21
N GLN A 611 -43.19 11.25 0.32
CA GLN A 611 -44.67 11.51 0.51
C GLN A 611 -45.58 11.30 -0.73
N THR A 612 -46.90 11.02 -0.70
CA THR A 612 -47.94 10.54 0.26
C THR A 612 -49.01 9.74 -0.55
N ALA A 613 -48.60 8.71 -1.30
CA ALA A 613 -49.55 7.78 -1.92
C ALA A 613 -48.90 6.40 -1.99
N VAL A 614 -49.17 5.61 -0.96
CA VAL A 614 -48.74 4.21 -0.90
C VAL A 614 -49.60 3.42 -1.90
N PRO A 615 -49.04 2.55 -2.77
CA PRO A 615 -49.83 1.64 -3.59
C PRO A 615 -50.79 0.80 -2.72
N GLU A 616 -52.05 0.62 -3.14
CA GLU A 616 -53.10 -0.08 -2.36
C GLU A 616 -52.70 -1.53 -1.96
N ASP A 617 -51.78 -2.11 -2.72
CA ASP A 617 -51.24 -3.46 -2.62
C ASP A 617 -50.24 -3.66 -1.46
N TRP A 618 -49.81 -2.60 -0.76
CA TRP A 618 -48.96 -2.70 0.45
C TRP A 618 -49.74 -2.97 1.76
N GLY A 619 -51.05 -3.20 1.69
CA GLY A 619 -51.93 -3.36 2.84
C GLY A 619 -51.73 -4.62 3.72
N LEU A 620 -50.76 -5.50 3.44
CA LEU A 620 -50.49 -6.69 4.25
C LEU A 620 -49.21 -6.47 5.09
N GLN A 621 -49.42 -6.09 6.36
CA GLN A 621 -48.41 -5.81 7.42
C GLN A 621 -47.99 -4.35 7.64
N LYS A 622 -48.92 -3.39 7.62
CA LYS A 622 -48.82 -2.25 8.55
C LYS A 622 -49.17 -2.73 9.97
N GLN A 623 -48.24 -3.39 10.65
CA GLN A 623 -48.25 -3.29 12.12
C GLN A 623 -47.72 -1.89 12.43
N SER A 624 -48.64 -0.94 12.57
CA SER A 624 -48.35 0.35 13.19
C SER A 624 -47.77 0.08 14.57
N ALA A 625 -46.44 0.13 14.71
CA ALA A 625 -45.75 0.14 15.99
C ALA A 625 -45.89 1.48 16.72
N ALA A 626 -46.87 2.31 16.36
CA ALA A 626 -47.27 3.46 17.15
C ALA A 626 -48.37 3.07 18.17
N THR A 627 -48.03 2.19 19.11
CA THR A 627 -48.71 2.16 20.42
C THR A 627 -47.66 1.78 21.47
N SER A 628 -47.20 2.81 22.19
CA SER A 628 -46.17 2.81 23.25
C SER A 628 -44.70 2.91 22.78
N GLY A 629 -44.13 4.11 22.93
CA GLY A 629 -42.68 4.35 23.00
C GLY A 629 -41.99 4.72 21.68
N SER A 630 -42.19 5.94 21.18
CA SER A 630 -41.42 6.46 20.04
C SER A 630 -39.92 6.53 20.39
N LYS A 631 -39.07 5.81 19.66
CA LYS A 631 -37.62 5.99 19.72
C LYS A 631 -37.24 7.22 18.89
N SER A 632 -36.53 8.17 19.50
CA SER A 632 -36.04 9.37 18.81
C SER A 632 -34.55 9.26 18.59
N LEU A 633 -34.09 9.53 17.37
CA LEU A 633 -32.67 9.71 17.08
C LEU A 633 -32.33 11.18 17.27
N VAL A 634 -31.32 11.45 18.10
CA VAL A 634 -30.82 12.81 18.35
C VAL A 634 -29.34 12.83 17.97
N SER A 635 -28.99 13.68 17.00
CA SER A 635 -27.60 13.99 16.66
C SER A 635 -27.22 15.32 17.29
N LEU A 636 -26.12 15.36 18.03
CA LEU A 636 -25.64 16.56 18.71
C LEU A 636 -24.11 16.60 18.68
N THR A 637 -23.54 17.80 18.66
CA THR A 637 -22.08 18.01 18.66
C THR A 637 -21.63 18.39 20.06
N VAL A 638 -20.65 17.68 20.61
CA VAL A 638 -20.06 17.98 21.92
C VAL A 638 -18.76 18.76 21.72
N PRO A 639 -18.67 20.01 22.20
CA PRO A 639 -17.40 20.74 22.19
C PRO A 639 -16.47 20.14 23.25
N HIS A 640 -15.41 19.45 22.83
CA HIS A 640 -14.40 18.85 23.73
C HIS A 640 -13.42 19.90 24.31
N THR A 641 -13.92 21.04 24.77
CA THR A 641 -13.09 22.14 25.30
C THR A 641 -12.74 21.99 26.77
N CYS A 642 -13.36 21.04 27.48
CA CYS A 642 -13.10 20.77 28.90
C CYS A 642 -13.34 19.29 29.27
N PRO A 643 -12.59 18.74 30.24
CA PRO A 643 -12.89 17.44 30.81
C PRO A 643 -14.33 17.40 31.38
N GLY A 644 -15.08 16.33 31.08
CA GLY A 644 -16.46 16.17 31.54
C GLY A 644 -17.54 16.68 30.57
N ALA A 645 -17.20 17.33 29.44
CA ALA A 645 -18.18 17.89 28.49
C ALA A 645 -19.23 16.87 28.01
N LEU A 646 -18.83 15.63 27.73
CA LEU A 646 -19.77 14.56 27.38
C LEU A 646 -20.70 14.20 28.56
N ALA A 647 -20.17 14.15 29.78
CA ALA A 647 -20.97 13.86 30.98
C ALA A 647 -22.00 14.97 31.25
N ASP A 648 -21.64 16.24 31.02
CA ASP A 648 -22.55 17.38 31.14
C ASP A 648 -23.69 17.30 30.12
N VAL A 649 -23.36 16.98 28.87
CA VAL A 649 -24.36 16.78 27.80
C VAL A 649 -25.26 15.57 28.11
N LEU A 650 -24.70 14.48 28.62
CA LEU A 650 -25.49 13.31 29.01
C LEU A 650 -26.35 13.58 30.26
N GLY A 651 -25.99 14.56 31.08
CA GLY A 651 -26.74 15.00 32.26
C GLY A 651 -28.18 15.41 31.95
N CYS A 652 -28.43 16.01 30.77
CA CYS A 652 -29.78 16.42 30.39
C CYS A 652 -30.74 15.22 30.27
N PHE A 653 -30.27 14.05 29.84
CA PHE A 653 -31.13 12.86 29.72
C PHE A 653 -31.62 12.41 31.10
N ARG A 654 -30.74 12.46 32.11
CA ARG A 654 -31.13 12.20 33.50
C ARG A 654 -32.11 13.25 34.01
N ASP A 655 -31.84 14.53 33.77
CA ASP A 655 -32.65 15.63 34.28
C ASP A 655 -34.06 15.67 33.66
N PHE A 656 -34.19 15.21 32.41
CA PHE A 656 -35.47 15.07 31.69
C PHE A 656 -36.06 13.65 31.75
N ASN A 657 -35.47 12.75 32.54
CA ASN A 657 -35.93 11.37 32.72
C ASN A 657 -36.08 10.58 31.39
N LEU A 658 -35.15 10.80 30.47
CA LEU A 658 -35.05 10.15 29.17
C LEU A 658 -34.05 9.00 29.24
N ASN A 659 -34.48 7.79 28.87
CA ASN A 659 -33.58 6.64 28.77
C ASN A 659 -32.87 6.62 27.42
N LEU A 660 -31.54 6.50 27.45
CA LEU A 660 -30.72 6.27 26.27
C LEU A 660 -30.60 4.77 26.01
N THR A 661 -30.93 4.33 24.80
CA THR A 661 -30.80 2.91 24.39
C THR A 661 -29.46 2.62 23.71
N SER A 662 -28.84 3.62 23.09
CA SER A 662 -27.58 3.50 22.37
C SER A 662 -26.94 4.88 22.22
N ILE A 663 -25.60 4.96 22.34
CA ILE A 663 -24.82 6.16 22.04
C ILE A 663 -23.79 5.77 20.98
N ASN A 664 -23.78 6.49 19.85
CA ASN A 664 -22.79 6.34 18.81
C ASN A 664 -21.94 7.63 18.75
N SER A 665 -20.65 7.53 19.07
CA SER A 665 -19.75 8.66 18.91
C SER A 665 -19.34 8.82 17.45
N ARG A 666 -19.27 10.06 16.97
CA ARG A 666 -18.81 10.42 15.63
C ARG A 666 -17.82 11.58 15.72
N PRO A 667 -16.67 11.51 15.02
CA PRO A 667 -15.80 12.67 14.87
C PRO A 667 -16.57 13.80 14.20
N SER A 668 -16.40 15.02 14.70
CA SER A 668 -16.82 16.20 13.96
C SER A 668 -15.88 16.35 12.77
N LEU A 669 -16.40 16.31 11.54
CA LEU A 669 -15.61 16.60 10.33
C LEU A 669 -15.29 18.11 10.19
N VAL A 670 -15.67 18.93 11.18
CA VAL A 670 -15.18 20.29 11.33
C VAL A 670 -13.75 20.22 11.86
N ALA A 671 -12.78 20.60 11.03
CA ALA A 671 -11.36 20.71 11.41
C ALA A 671 -11.22 21.49 12.74
N PRO A 672 -10.53 20.94 13.76
CA PRO A 672 -9.09 20.67 13.64
C PRO A 672 -8.60 19.34 14.27
N PHE A 673 -9.43 18.29 14.38
CA PHE A 673 -8.96 16.97 14.82
C PHE A 673 -9.60 15.85 14.00
N GLN A 674 -8.79 15.26 13.12
CA GLN A 674 -9.04 13.95 12.56
C GLN A 674 -9.08 12.92 13.68
N GLY A 675 -10.02 11.98 13.61
CA GLY A 675 -9.99 10.81 14.46
C GLY A 675 -10.79 9.68 13.83
N SER A 676 -10.10 8.72 13.22
CA SER A 676 -10.49 7.32 13.41
C SER A 676 -9.44 6.73 14.34
N SER A 677 -9.89 6.18 15.48
CA SER A 677 -9.08 5.43 16.42
C SER A 677 -8.47 4.21 15.73
N THR A 678 -7.21 4.40 15.31
CA THR A 678 -6.15 3.49 14.81
C THR A 678 -5.04 4.29 14.13
N GLN A 679 -5.21 5.61 13.95
CA GLN A 679 -4.11 6.50 13.55
C GLN A 679 -3.39 7.06 14.77
N SER A 680 -2.44 6.28 15.30
CA SER A 680 -1.30 6.86 16.00
C SER A 680 -0.51 7.73 14.99
N LEU A 681 -0.13 8.93 15.43
CA LEU A 681 0.66 9.98 14.78
C LEU A 681 1.17 9.71 13.35
N TRP A 682 0.85 10.63 12.44
CA TRP A 682 1.32 10.64 11.06
C TRP A 682 2.77 10.16 10.89
N ALA A 683 2.97 9.09 10.10
CA ALA A 683 4.30 8.64 9.62
C ALA A 683 5.13 9.76 8.93
N ARG A 684 4.54 10.93 8.66
CA ARG A 684 5.19 12.13 8.13
C ARG A 684 6.08 12.87 9.14
N GLU A 685 5.99 12.56 10.43
CA GLU A 685 6.80 13.20 11.48
C GLU A 685 7.93 12.29 12.02
N LEU A 686 8.08 11.07 11.50
CA LEU A 686 9.13 10.14 11.92
C LEU A 686 10.46 10.43 11.22
N ASP A 687 11.53 10.55 12.00
CA ASP A 687 12.89 10.82 11.53
C ASP A 687 13.54 9.55 10.96
N TYR A 688 13.15 9.18 9.74
CA TYR A 688 13.80 8.13 8.98
C TYR A 688 15.05 8.67 8.26
N ARG A 689 16.18 7.98 8.46
CA ARG A 689 17.47 8.34 7.89
C ARG A 689 18.01 7.19 7.06
N GLU A 690 18.35 7.46 5.81
CA GLU A 690 19.08 6.51 4.97
C GLU A 690 20.58 6.70 5.17
N ILE A 691 21.25 5.68 5.73
CA ILE A 691 22.67 5.73 6.06
C ILE A 691 23.33 4.49 5.46
N ASN A 692 24.32 4.71 4.59
CA ASN A 692 25.06 3.63 3.90
C ASN A 692 24.15 2.63 3.13
N GLY A 693 22.98 3.05 2.65
CA GLY A 693 22.03 2.19 1.90
C GLY A 693 21.14 1.29 2.76
N ARG A 694 21.03 1.59 4.06
CA ARG A 694 20.06 1.00 4.99
C ARG A 694 19.20 2.12 5.59
N THR A 695 17.96 1.82 5.95
CA THR A 695 17.04 2.81 6.55
C THR A 695 17.02 2.64 8.06
N TYR A 696 17.10 3.73 8.81
CA TYR A 696 17.07 3.74 10.29
C TYR A 696 16.03 4.74 10.80
N CYS A 697 15.47 4.49 11.98
CA CYS A 697 14.61 5.47 12.67
C CYS A 697 15.38 6.14 13.82
N LYS A 698 15.35 7.48 13.88
CA LYS A 698 16.01 8.28 14.93
C LYS A 698 17.48 7.87 15.15
N GLU A 699 17.91 7.80 16.42
CA GLU A 699 19.24 7.38 16.86
C GLU A 699 19.36 5.86 17.05
N TYR A 700 18.33 5.08 16.73
CA TYR A 700 18.35 3.63 16.94
C TYR A 700 19.28 2.91 15.97
N TYR A 701 20.08 2.00 16.50
CA TYR A 701 21.24 1.46 15.77
C TYR A 701 20.87 0.39 14.74
N MET A 702 19.72 -0.27 14.88
CA MET A 702 19.25 -1.26 13.92
C MET A 702 18.45 -0.60 12.79
N PRO A 703 18.60 -1.10 11.55
CA PRO A 703 17.79 -0.64 10.45
C PRO A 703 16.34 -1.10 10.58
N ASN A 704 15.44 -0.54 9.77
CA ASN A 704 14.01 -0.92 9.72
C ASN A 704 13.50 -1.16 8.29
N ASP A 705 14.43 -1.39 7.35
CA ASP A 705 14.13 -1.75 5.96
C ASP A 705 13.53 -3.16 5.81
N GLU A 706 12.97 -3.44 4.62
CA GLU A 706 12.31 -4.72 4.31
C GLU A 706 13.19 -5.95 4.58
N VAL A 707 14.51 -5.81 4.37
CA VAL A 707 15.49 -6.89 4.63
C VAL A 707 15.53 -7.22 6.12
N GLU A 708 15.52 -6.20 6.96
CA GLU A 708 15.52 -6.37 8.41
C GLU A 708 14.17 -6.88 8.93
N GLN A 709 13.06 -6.39 8.39
CA GLN A 709 11.72 -6.87 8.75
C GLN A 709 11.57 -8.38 8.47
N LEU A 710 12.05 -8.86 7.32
CA LEU A 710 12.06 -10.29 7.00
C LEU A 710 12.91 -11.10 8.00
N ARG A 711 14.06 -10.55 8.42
CA ARG A 711 14.93 -11.18 9.43
C ARG A 711 14.21 -11.30 10.78
N LEU A 712 13.48 -10.27 11.20
CA LEU A 712 12.70 -10.27 12.44
C LEU A 712 11.59 -11.32 12.43
N THR A 713 10.88 -11.51 11.32
CA THR A 713 9.87 -12.59 11.18
C THR A 713 10.49 -13.98 11.31
N VAL A 714 11.67 -14.23 10.72
CA VAL A 714 12.39 -15.50 10.91
C VAL A 714 12.88 -15.66 12.34
N GLN A 715 13.34 -14.57 12.97
CA GLN A 715 13.75 -14.57 14.38
C GLN A 715 12.57 -14.89 15.32
N HIS A 716 11.36 -14.40 15.05
CA HIS A 716 10.17 -14.75 15.80
C HIS A 716 9.90 -16.28 15.81
N GLN A 717 10.14 -16.97 14.68
CA GLN A 717 10.01 -18.43 14.60
C GLN A 717 11.02 -19.17 15.47
N VAL A 718 12.21 -18.62 15.70
CA VAL A 718 13.20 -19.20 16.62
C VAL A 718 12.65 -19.19 18.05
N PHE A 719 12.04 -18.08 18.48
CA PHE A 719 11.44 -17.99 19.81
C PHE A 719 10.25 -18.94 19.98
N LEU A 720 9.36 -19.03 19.00
CA LEU A 720 8.26 -19.99 19.06
C LEU A 720 8.76 -21.43 19.19
N GLN A 721 9.83 -21.81 18.48
CA GLN A 721 10.42 -23.14 18.65
C GLN A 721 11.10 -23.33 20.01
N ALA A 722 11.71 -22.28 20.57
CA ALA A 722 12.32 -22.33 21.90
C ALA A 722 11.27 -22.50 23.01
N PHE A 723 10.06 -22.00 22.78
CA PHE A 723 8.94 -22.00 23.72
C PHE A 723 7.88 -23.05 23.38
N ASP A 724 8.24 -24.08 22.60
CA ASP A 724 7.33 -25.17 22.22
C ASP A 724 5.99 -24.69 21.59
N GLY A 725 6.01 -23.54 20.93
CA GLY A 725 4.87 -22.90 20.26
C GLY A 725 4.12 -21.88 21.11
N GLU A 726 4.48 -21.71 22.39
CA GLU A 726 3.87 -20.74 23.29
C GLU A 726 4.43 -19.32 23.06
N VAL A 727 3.58 -18.31 23.27
CA VAL A 727 3.97 -16.90 23.09
C VAL A 727 4.57 -16.26 24.33
N THR A 728 4.23 -16.74 25.53
CA THR A 728 4.65 -16.21 26.83
C THR A 728 4.88 -17.35 27.81
N ASN A 729 5.84 -17.17 28.72
CA ASN A 729 6.06 -18.06 29.86
C ASN A 729 5.40 -17.54 31.17
N ALA A 730 4.85 -16.32 31.14
CA ALA A 730 4.17 -15.72 32.28
C ALA A 730 2.83 -16.44 32.57
N GLN A 731 2.53 -16.61 33.85
CA GLN A 731 1.27 -17.23 34.28
C GLN A 731 0.14 -16.20 34.28
N VAL A 732 -0.46 -15.98 33.11
CA VAL A 732 -1.56 -15.03 32.92
C VAL A 732 -2.80 -15.80 32.46
N SER A 733 -3.79 -15.96 33.34
CA SER A 733 -4.94 -16.82 33.06
C SER A 733 -6.09 -16.11 32.32
N GLN A 734 -6.25 -14.80 32.51
CA GLN A 734 -7.25 -13.94 31.84
C GLN A 734 -6.74 -12.48 31.77
N PRO A 735 -5.76 -12.18 30.91
CA PRO A 735 -5.27 -10.81 30.77
C PRO A 735 -6.38 -9.90 30.21
N THR A 736 -6.39 -8.65 30.66
CA THR A 736 -7.28 -7.61 30.15
C THR A 736 -6.53 -6.55 29.36
N ASN A 737 -5.32 -6.17 29.80
CA ASN A 737 -4.45 -5.22 29.09
C ASN A 737 -3.00 -5.73 29.09
N VAL A 738 -2.38 -5.78 27.92
CA VAL A 738 -0.98 -6.22 27.75
C VAL A 738 -0.23 -5.20 26.90
N LEU A 739 1.03 -4.96 27.25
CA LEU A 739 1.92 -4.05 26.54
C LEU A 739 3.12 -4.82 25.96
N ASP A 740 3.35 -4.68 24.67
CA ASP A 740 4.55 -5.20 23.97
C ASP A 740 5.45 -4.03 23.57
N VAL A 741 6.60 -3.88 24.24
CA VAL A 741 7.50 -2.74 24.04
C VAL A 741 8.61 -3.10 23.06
N GLY A 742 8.72 -2.34 21.97
CA GLY A 742 9.61 -2.66 20.85
C GLY A 742 9.06 -3.81 20.01
N THR A 743 7.79 -3.71 19.61
CA THR A 743 7.03 -4.80 18.97
C THR A 743 7.58 -5.20 17.58
N GLY A 744 8.42 -4.36 16.96
CA GLY A 744 9.01 -4.64 15.66
C GLY A 744 7.93 -4.79 14.58
N THR A 745 7.87 -5.95 13.92
CA THR A 745 6.84 -6.27 12.90
C THR A 745 5.43 -6.46 13.49
N GLY A 746 5.30 -6.61 14.82
CA GLY A 746 4.02 -6.85 15.49
C GLY A 746 3.61 -8.34 15.60
N ASP A 747 4.43 -9.26 15.10
CA ASP A 747 4.12 -10.70 15.04
C ASP A 747 3.74 -11.28 16.41
N TRP A 748 4.42 -10.87 17.48
CA TRP A 748 4.12 -11.32 18.84
C TRP A 748 2.79 -10.77 19.36
N ALA A 749 2.57 -9.45 19.24
CA ALA A 749 1.36 -8.78 19.71
C ALA A 749 0.10 -9.34 19.03
N ILE A 750 0.18 -9.56 17.70
CA ILE A 750 -0.89 -10.18 16.92
C ILE A 750 -1.19 -11.59 17.45
N ARG A 751 -0.16 -12.42 17.60
CA ARG A 751 -0.35 -13.80 18.06
C ARG A 751 -0.89 -13.88 19.48
N PHE A 752 -0.45 -12.98 20.37
CA PHE A 752 -0.95 -12.92 21.75
C PHE A 752 -2.44 -12.55 21.77
N ALA A 753 -2.85 -11.56 20.98
CA ALA A 753 -4.25 -11.15 20.88
C ALA A 753 -5.17 -12.20 20.26
N GLU A 754 -4.67 -13.02 19.32
CA GLU A 754 -5.40 -14.18 18.79
C GLU A 754 -5.69 -15.23 19.89
N LEU A 755 -4.75 -15.42 20.82
CA LEU A 755 -4.90 -16.37 21.93
C LEU A 755 -5.81 -15.84 23.04
N PHE A 756 -5.87 -14.52 23.22
CA PHE A 756 -6.69 -13.85 24.22
C PHE A 756 -7.60 -12.78 23.58
N PRO A 757 -8.73 -13.17 22.95
CA PRO A 757 -9.60 -12.25 22.22
C PRO A 757 -10.23 -11.14 23.08
N ASP A 758 -10.38 -11.37 24.38
CA ASP A 758 -10.95 -10.42 25.35
C ASP A 758 -9.87 -9.49 25.98
N CYS A 759 -8.60 -9.67 25.61
CA CYS A 759 -7.48 -8.87 26.08
C CYS A 759 -7.13 -7.77 25.08
N GLU A 760 -7.02 -6.53 25.54
CA GLU A 760 -6.43 -5.43 24.78
C GLU A 760 -4.89 -5.56 24.76
N VAL A 761 -4.30 -5.59 23.58
CA VAL A 761 -2.85 -5.71 23.38
C VAL A 761 -2.33 -4.46 22.69
N VAL A 762 -1.48 -3.70 23.37
CA VAL A 762 -0.84 -2.50 22.83
C VAL A 762 0.60 -2.83 22.45
N GLY A 763 0.94 -2.75 21.16
CA GLY A 763 2.30 -2.89 20.66
C GLY A 763 2.92 -1.53 20.36
N THR A 764 4.08 -1.24 20.94
CA THR A 764 4.76 0.05 20.79
C THR A 764 6.07 -0.09 20.04
N ASP A 765 6.35 0.86 19.16
CA ASP A 765 7.64 0.93 18.47
C ASP A 765 8.00 2.37 18.08
N ILE A 766 9.28 2.65 17.90
CA ILE A 766 9.75 3.94 17.40
C ILE A 766 9.52 4.09 15.89
N ALA A 767 9.25 3.00 15.17
CA ALA A 767 9.04 2.95 13.74
C ALA A 767 7.68 2.35 13.37
N ALA A 768 7.06 2.91 12.34
CA ALA A 768 5.79 2.45 11.78
C ALA A 768 6.02 1.35 10.73
N ILE A 769 6.32 0.13 11.19
CA ILE A 769 6.64 -1.03 10.34
C ILE A 769 5.70 -2.23 10.53
N GLN A 770 4.65 -2.08 11.33
CA GLN A 770 3.70 -3.15 11.68
C GLN A 770 2.65 -3.35 10.58
N GLU A 771 2.24 -4.60 10.35
CA GLU A 771 1.12 -4.90 9.45
C GLU A 771 -0.19 -4.43 10.10
N THR A 772 -0.98 -3.69 9.35
CA THR A 772 -2.25 -3.11 9.85
C THR A 772 -3.47 -3.73 9.17
N ARG A 773 -3.27 -4.56 8.14
CA ARG A 773 -4.34 -5.25 7.42
C ARG A 773 -4.48 -6.67 7.96
N GLY A 774 -5.68 -7.02 8.44
CA GLY A 774 -5.99 -8.37 8.89
C GLY A 774 -5.50 -8.69 10.31
N VAL A 775 -5.30 -7.66 11.15
CA VAL A 775 -4.97 -7.83 12.57
C VAL A 775 -6.23 -7.99 13.43
N PRO A 776 -6.17 -8.74 14.55
CA PRO A 776 -7.27 -8.83 15.51
C PRO A 776 -7.71 -7.44 16.02
N MET A 777 -9.01 -7.24 16.23
CA MET A 777 -9.59 -5.95 16.66
C MET A 777 -9.13 -5.49 18.05
N ASN A 778 -8.55 -6.39 18.83
CA ASN A 778 -8.03 -6.17 20.17
C ASN A 778 -6.51 -5.87 20.20
N VAL A 779 -5.87 -5.67 19.04
CA VAL A 779 -4.48 -5.21 18.93
C VAL A 779 -4.43 -3.75 18.51
N PHE A 780 -3.61 -2.95 19.19
CA PHE A 780 -3.40 -1.54 18.89
C PHE A 780 -1.90 -1.26 18.75
N PHE A 781 -1.49 -0.65 17.64
CA PHE A 781 -0.10 -0.28 17.42
C PHE A 781 0.11 1.23 17.61
N GLU A 782 1.09 1.58 18.44
CA GLU A 782 1.39 2.95 18.82
C GLU A 782 2.84 3.30 18.51
N ILE A 783 3.05 4.48 17.91
CA ILE A 783 4.40 4.99 17.69
C ILE A 783 4.86 5.73 18.94
N GLU A 784 5.79 5.13 19.68
CA GLU A 784 6.28 5.64 20.97
C GLU A 784 7.76 5.33 21.15
N ASP A 785 8.47 6.29 21.74
CA ASP A 785 9.80 6.05 22.29
C ASP A 785 9.67 5.63 23.74
N ALA A 786 9.99 4.37 24.06
CA ALA A 786 9.87 3.88 25.43
C ALA A 786 10.89 4.53 26.41
N GLU A 787 11.84 5.34 25.93
CA GLU A 787 12.62 6.24 26.79
C GLU A 787 11.79 7.46 27.26
N GLU A 788 10.69 7.80 26.58
CA GLU A 788 9.71 8.85 26.92
C GLU A 788 8.40 8.26 27.48
N TRP A 789 8.53 7.33 28.43
CA TRP A 789 7.42 6.54 28.96
C TRP A 789 6.31 7.38 29.61
N ASP A 790 5.12 7.38 29.00
CA ASP A 790 3.90 8.02 29.51
C ASP A 790 2.74 7.02 29.55
N ARG A 791 2.78 6.12 30.52
CA ARG A 791 1.78 5.05 30.67
C ARG A 791 1.03 5.13 32.01
N PRO A 792 -0.26 4.76 32.03
CA PRO A 792 -1.06 4.79 33.24
C PRO A 792 -0.54 3.81 34.30
N LEU A 793 -0.63 4.23 35.57
CA LEU A 793 -0.27 3.41 36.72
C LEU A 793 -1.23 2.22 36.86
N ASP A 794 -0.72 1.07 37.31
CA ASP A 794 -1.50 -0.13 37.64
C ASP A 794 -2.51 -0.54 36.53
N HIS A 795 -2.07 -0.52 35.27
CA HIS A 795 -2.96 -0.72 34.12
C HIS A 795 -2.75 -2.06 33.40
N TYR A 796 -1.51 -2.52 33.28
CA TYR A 796 -1.17 -3.72 32.49
C TYR A 796 -1.07 -4.97 33.35
N ASP A 797 -1.54 -6.09 32.81
CA ASP A 797 -1.42 -7.43 33.40
C ASP A 797 -0.08 -8.10 33.04
N LEU A 798 0.44 -7.79 31.84
CA LEU A 798 1.74 -8.23 31.33
C LEU A 798 2.41 -7.10 30.55
N VAL A 799 3.71 -6.90 30.79
CA VAL A 799 4.59 -6.12 29.91
C VAL A 799 5.64 -7.06 29.32
N HIS A 800 5.72 -7.13 28.00
CA HIS A 800 6.61 -8.01 27.25
C HIS A 800 7.68 -7.20 26.51
N LEU A 801 8.92 -7.69 26.52
CA LEU A 801 10.06 -7.14 25.78
C LEU A 801 10.90 -8.27 25.19
N ARG A 802 11.38 -8.10 23.96
CA ARG A 802 12.21 -9.11 23.29
C ARG A 802 13.26 -8.50 22.38
N CYS A 803 14.49 -9.01 22.43
CA CYS A 803 15.61 -8.54 21.60
C CYS A 803 15.87 -7.03 21.71
N MET A 804 15.72 -6.48 22.92
CA MET A 804 15.87 -5.06 23.22
C MET A 804 17.26 -4.69 23.72
N GLU A 805 18.23 -5.62 23.69
CA GLU A 805 19.62 -5.30 24.03
C GLU A 805 20.18 -4.12 23.20
N GLY A 806 20.76 -3.13 23.89
CA GLY A 806 21.25 -1.89 23.28
C GLY A 806 20.14 -0.93 22.79
N ALA A 807 18.86 -1.18 23.09
CA ALA A 807 17.78 -0.26 22.75
C ALA A 807 17.63 0.90 23.74
N PHE A 808 18.10 0.75 24.97
CA PHE A 808 17.90 1.73 26.04
C PHE A 808 19.23 2.22 26.63
N ARG A 809 19.27 3.49 27.04
CA ARG A 809 20.40 4.08 27.79
C ARG A 809 20.33 3.78 29.28
N ASP A 810 19.12 3.74 29.84
CA ASP A 810 18.88 3.53 31.28
C ASP A 810 17.80 2.46 31.51
N TRP A 811 18.27 1.23 31.74
CA TRP A 811 17.40 0.10 32.06
C TRP A 811 16.76 0.19 33.44
N GLN A 812 17.38 0.88 34.41
CA GLN A 812 16.82 1.02 35.77
C GLN A 812 15.58 1.91 35.75
N ALA A 813 15.64 3.02 35.01
CA ALA A 813 14.49 3.88 34.78
C ALA A 813 13.34 3.13 34.08
N LEU A 814 13.65 2.37 33.03
CA LEU A 814 12.66 1.56 32.30
C LEU A 814 11.97 0.54 33.23
N TYR A 815 12.72 -0.23 34.02
CA TYR A 815 12.12 -1.21 34.92
C TYR A 815 11.24 -0.59 36.00
N LYS A 816 11.59 0.61 36.48
CA LYS A 816 10.72 1.35 37.39
C LYS A 816 9.41 1.77 36.71
N ASN A 817 9.48 2.28 35.49
CA ASN A 817 8.31 2.67 34.71
C ASN A 817 7.39 1.46 34.42
N ILE A 818 7.98 0.31 34.06
CA ILE A 818 7.26 -0.95 33.89
C ILE A 818 6.60 -1.38 35.21
N TYR A 819 7.34 -1.33 36.32
CA TYR A 819 6.82 -1.66 37.64
C TYR A 819 5.61 -0.80 38.01
N ASP A 820 5.69 0.51 37.79
CA ASP A 820 4.63 1.47 38.10
C ASP A 820 3.38 1.24 37.23
N SER A 821 3.57 0.81 35.98
CA SER A 821 2.48 0.58 35.01
C SER A 821 1.79 -0.78 35.17
N LEU A 822 2.45 -1.76 35.78
CA LEU A 822 1.88 -3.09 36.04
C LEU A 822 0.88 -3.05 37.20
N LYS A 823 -0.23 -3.78 37.07
CA LYS A 823 -1.15 -4.03 38.20
C LYS A 823 -0.46 -4.82 39.31
N PRO A 824 -0.92 -4.71 40.58
CA PRO A 824 -0.48 -5.63 41.64
C PRO A 824 -0.73 -7.09 41.23
N GLY A 825 0.33 -7.90 41.20
CA GLY A 825 0.27 -9.28 40.67
C GLY A 825 0.57 -9.44 39.18
N GLY A 826 0.72 -8.35 38.42
CA GLY A 826 1.09 -8.37 37.01
C GLY A 826 2.54 -8.78 36.77
N TRP A 827 2.84 -9.23 35.56
CA TRP A 827 4.13 -9.80 35.18
C TRP A 827 4.91 -8.93 34.20
N VAL A 828 6.23 -9.00 34.26
CA VAL A 828 7.12 -8.58 33.17
C VAL A 828 7.84 -9.83 32.63
N GLU A 829 7.86 -9.98 31.32
CA GLU A 829 8.64 -11.01 30.62
C GLU A 829 9.63 -10.34 29.66
N ILE A 830 10.92 -10.63 29.84
CA ILE A 830 11.98 -10.09 28.99
C ILE A 830 12.85 -11.23 28.50
N ALA A 831 13.04 -11.31 27.17
CA ALA A 831 13.89 -12.32 26.54
C ALA A 831 14.94 -11.66 25.64
N ASP A 832 16.22 -11.79 26.03
CA ASP A 832 17.36 -11.32 25.24
C ASP A 832 18.40 -12.42 25.04
N MET A 833 19.19 -12.25 23.97
CA MET A 833 20.22 -13.19 23.56
C MET A 833 21.58 -12.68 24.03
N ASP A 834 22.46 -13.58 24.41
CA ASP A 834 23.83 -13.33 24.85
C ASP A 834 24.59 -12.59 23.73
N GLY A 835 24.75 -11.29 23.92
CA GLY A 835 25.41 -10.39 22.98
C GLY A 835 26.94 -10.52 23.00
N ASN A 836 27.62 -9.39 23.20
CA ASN A 836 29.06 -9.24 22.98
C ASN A 836 29.95 -10.22 23.76
N GLU A 837 29.52 -10.76 24.90
CA GLU A 837 30.34 -11.66 25.73
C GLU A 837 30.38 -13.10 25.18
N GLY A 838 29.23 -13.68 24.80
CA GLY A 838 29.18 -14.95 24.07
C GLY A 838 29.90 -14.87 22.72
N LEU A 839 29.77 -13.74 22.03
CA LEU A 839 30.47 -13.44 20.79
C LEU A 839 31.99 -13.31 20.99
N TYR A 840 32.45 -12.61 22.02
CA TYR A 840 33.88 -12.48 22.31
C TYR A 840 34.52 -13.83 22.65
N GLN A 841 33.83 -14.69 23.42
CA GLN A 841 34.29 -16.06 23.67
C GLN A 841 34.35 -16.89 22.38
N PHE A 842 33.38 -16.73 21.48
CA PHE A 842 33.37 -17.35 20.18
C PHE A 842 34.53 -16.86 19.29
N PHE A 843 34.72 -15.55 19.17
CA PHE A 843 35.77 -14.96 18.34
C PHE A 843 37.18 -15.21 18.88
N SER A 844 37.34 -15.38 20.20
CA SER A 844 38.61 -15.82 20.82
C SER A 844 39.17 -17.15 20.27
N LYS A 845 38.33 -17.94 19.55
CA LYS A 845 38.70 -19.19 18.89
C LYS A 845 39.23 -19.01 17.45
N PHE A 846 39.35 -17.78 16.96
CA PHE A 846 39.93 -17.43 15.67
C PHE A 846 41.37 -16.94 15.85
N SER A 847 42.14 -16.83 14.77
CA SER A 847 43.53 -16.33 14.85
C SER A 847 43.56 -14.85 15.25
N PRO A 848 44.43 -14.40 16.18
CA PRO A 848 44.50 -12.99 16.62
C PRO A 848 44.76 -11.95 15.51
N GLY A 849 45.14 -12.38 14.30
CA GLY A 849 45.32 -11.51 13.14
C GLY A 849 44.12 -11.48 12.17
N ALA A 850 43.04 -12.19 12.48
CA ALA A 850 41.86 -12.26 11.63
C ALA A 850 41.09 -10.92 11.66
N PRO A 851 40.61 -10.41 10.51
CA PRO A 851 39.86 -9.14 10.41
C PRO A 851 38.65 -9.05 11.34
N ILE A 852 38.09 -10.20 11.71
CA ILE A 852 36.96 -10.36 12.62
C ILE A 852 37.22 -9.83 14.04
N PHE A 853 38.44 -9.96 14.57
CA PHE A 853 38.77 -9.45 15.91
C PHE A 853 38.72 -7.94 15.95
N ARG A 854 39.35 -7.29 14.98
CA ARG A 854 39.34 -5.82 14.90
C ARG A 854 37.92 -5.30 14.73
N LEU A 855 37.12 -5.96 13.87
CA LEU A 855 35.74 -5.57 13.62
C LEU A 855 34.89 -5.70 14.90
N MET A 856 35.09 -6.76 15.68
CA MET A 856 34.33 -7.02 16.90
C MET A 856 34.79 -6.16 18.10
N ASP A 857 36.09 -5.96 18.27
CA ASP A 857 36.62 -5.05 19.31
C ASP A 857 36.12 -3.61 19.07
N ASP A 858 36.19 -3.14 17.82
CA ASP A 858 35.67 -1.81 17.45
C ASP A 858 34.14 -1.76 17.57
N PHE A 859 33.45 -2.86 17.30
CA PHE A 859 32.00 -2.94 17.47
C PHE A 859 31.59 -2.78 18.95
N ILE A 860 32.26 -3.49 19.86
CA ILE A 860 32.04 -3.39 21.31
C ILE A 860 32.36 -1.97 21.79
N ALA A 861 33.51 -1.42 21.42
CA ALA A 861 33.90 -0.07 21.77
C ALA A 861 32.93 1.00 21.21
N GLY A 862 32.43 0.80 19.99
CA GLY A 862 31.43 1.66 19.37
C GLY A 862 30.08 1.62 20.09
N ALA A 863 29.65 0.44 20.55
CA ALA A 863 28.43 0.29 21.34
C ALA A 863 28.54 0.93 22.74
N GLU A 864 29.71 0.88 23.38
CA GLU A 864 29.95 1.62 24.64
C GLU A 864 29.94 3.13 24.41
N LYS A 865 30.55 3.60 23.31
CA LYS A 865 30.62 5.02 22.95
C LYS A 865 29.26 5.63 22.63
N SER A 866 28.31 4.85 22.12
CA SER A 866 26.94 5.32 21.87
C SER A 866 26.10 5.51 23.15
N GLY A 867 26.60 5.07 24.30
CA GLY A 867 25.87 5.09 25.58
C GLY A 867 24.78 4.02 25.70
N ARG A 868 24.69 3.11 24.73
CA ARG A 868 23.71 2.01 24.70
C ARG A 868 24.43 0.68 24.76
N ARG A 869 24.91 0.34 25.96
CA ARG A 869 25.66 -0.88 26.21
C ARG A 869 24.82 -2.10 25.82
N ARG A 870 25.43 -3.01 25.05
CA ARG A 870 24.83 -4.27 24.58
C ARG A 870 25.15 -5.43 25.52
N GLY A 871 24.35 -6.49 25.47
CA GLY A 871 24.48 -7.69 26.27
C GLY A 871 23.41 -7.81 27.35
N ILE A 872 23.35 -8.99 27.96
CA ILE A 872 22.31 -9.42 28.91
C ILE A 872 22.52 -8.93 30.35
N PHE A 873 23.45 -7.99 30.59
CA PHE A 873 23.77 -7.51 31.95
C PHE A 873 22.56 -6.84 32.64
N HIS A 874 21.61 -6.30 31.88
CA HIS A 874 20.38 -5.70 32.40
C HIS A 874 19.36 -6.76 32.87
N LEU A 875 19.56 -8.03 32.52
CA LEU A 875 18.73 -9.16 32.97
C LEU A 875 19.19 -9.74 34.31
N GLU A 876 20.18 -9.13 34.97
CA GLU A 876 20.60 -9.55 36.30
C GLU A 876 19.47 -9.33 37.33
N PRO A 877 19.12 -10.34 38.16
CA PRO A 877 18.01 -10.24 39.10
C PRO A 877 18.07 -9.05 40.07
N SER A 878 19.25 -8.46 40.30
CA SER A 878 19.40 -7.25 41.13
C SER A 878 18.61 -6.06 40.58
N TYR A 879 18.58 -5.86 39.25
CA TYR A 879 17.86 -4.74 38.64
C TYR A 879 16.36 -4.80 38.91
N PHE A 880 15.76 -6.00 38.84
CA PHE A 880 14.35 -6.22 39.12
C PHE A 880 14.03 -6.07 40.61
N ARG A 881 14.92 -6.55 41.51
CA ARG A 881 14.76 -6.36 42.96
C ARG A 881 14.82 -4.89 43.35
N GLU A 882 15.74 -4.13 42.75
CA GLU A 882 15.87 -2.68 42.97
C GLU A 882 14.63 -1.90 42.51
N ALA A 883 13.99 -2.34 41.42
CA ALA A 883 12.72 -1.79 40.94
C ALA A 883 11.50 -2.23 41.77
N GLY A 884 11.63 -3.26 42.63
CA GLY A 884 10.59 -3.71 43.56
C GLY A 884 9.87 -5.00 43.16
N PHE A 885 10.31 -5.69 42.11
CA PHE A 885 9.71 -6.95 41.68
C PHE A 885 10.02 -8.12 42.64
N VAL A 886 9.10 -9.08 42.69
CA VAL A 886 9.18 -10.35 43.41
C VAL A 886 9.04 -11.52 42.46
N ASP A 887 9.21 -12.75 42.96
CA ASP A 887 9.09 -14.00 42.18
C ASP A 887 9.93 -14.00 40.88
N ILE A 888 11.15 -13.48 40.97
CA ILE A 888 12.06 -13.34 39.83
C ILE A 888 12.60 -14.73 39.45
N ALA A 889 12.22 -15.22 38.28
CA ALA A 889 12.71 -16.44 37.68
C ALA A 889 13.58 -16.12 36.46
N VAL A 890 14.74 -16.75 36.39
CA VAL A 890 15.66 -16.64 35.24
C VAL A 890 15.79 -18.00 34.59
N THR A 891 15.53 -18.06 33.29
CA THR A 891 15.67 -19.27 32.47
C THR A 891 16.71 -19.02 31.39
N GLU A 892 17.61 -20.00 31.18
CA GLU A 892 18.64 -19.94 30.15
C GLU A 892 18.48 -21.08 29.15
N HIS A 893 18.46 -20.75 27.86
CA HIS A 893 18.45 -21.73 26.77
C HIS A 893 19.72 -21.58 25.94
N THR A 894 20.49 -22.65 25.80
CA THR A 894 21.71 -22.66 24.98
C THR A 894 21.43 -23.27 23.62
N PHE A 895 21.67 -22.51 22.55
CA PHE A 895 21.51 -22.97 21.17
C PHE A 895 22.86 -23.25 20.52
N HIS A 896 23.01 -24.42 19.90
CA HIS A 896 24.20 -24.79 19.14
C HIS A 896 24.04 -24.43 17.66
N MET A 897 25.01 -23.72 17.08
CA MET A 897 24.99 -23.25 15.70
C MET A 897 25.46 -24.33 14.70
N ALA A 898 24.69 -25.43 14.57
CA ALA A 898 25.02 -26.56 13.69
C ALA A 898 24.16 -26.59 12.41
N VAL A 899 24.76 -26.96 11.27
CA VAL A 899 24.09 -27.01 9.95
C VAL A 899 23.30 -28.30 9.70
N ASN A 900 23.62 -29.37 10.44
CA ASN A 900 23.22 -30.73 10.11
C ASN A 900 21.83 -31.18 10.59
N ASP A 901 21.12 -30.37 11.38
CA ASP A 901 19.76 -30.70 11.85
C ASP A 901 18.69 -29.72 11.31
N GLU A 902 17.46 -30.20 11.19
CA GLU A 902 16.23 -29.39 11.07
C GLU A 902 15.90 -28.71 12.42
N SER A 903 16.90 -28.12 13.08
CA SER A 903 16.83 -27.60 14.45
C SER A 903 16.78 -26.08 14.51
N ILE A 904 16.31 -25.59 15.65
CA ILE A 904 16.35 -24.18 16.07
C ILE A 904 17.71 -23.50 15.84
N GLY A 905 18.81 -24.25 15.98
CA GLY A 905 20.17 -23.76 15.78
C GLY A 905 20.49 -23.37 14.33
N LYS A 906 19.85 -24.01 13.35
CA LYS A 906 20.01 -23.67 11.93
C LYS A 906 19.26 -22.39 11.55
N LEU A 907 18.02 -22.25 12.04
CA LEU A 907 17.25 -21.02 11.85
C LEU A 907 17.97 -19.84 12.49
N TRP A 908 18.52 -20.06 13.69
CA TRP A 908 19.32 -19.07 14.39
C TRP A 908 20.60 -18.68 13.63
N LEU A 909 21.33 -19.66 13.06
CA LEU A 909 22.51 -19.37 12.23
C LEU A 909 22.16 -18.47 11.03
N VAL A 910 20.99 -18.68 10.42
CA VAL A 910 20.51 -17.85 9.30
C VAL A 910 20.17 -16.43 9.76
N THR A 911 19.38 -16.28 10.83
CA THR A 911 19.00 -14.96 11.37
C THR A 911 20.22 -14.16 11.80
N TRP A 912 21.24 -14.84 12.33
CA TRP A 912 22.47 -14.21 12.78
C TRP A 912 23.35 -13.75 11.60
N LEU A 913 23.59 -14.62 10.59
CA LEU A 913 24.37 -14.26 9.42
C LEU A 913 23.77 -13.09 8.63
N ASP A 914 22.44 -13.04 8.50
CA ASP A 914 21.74 -11.94 7.82
C ASP A 914 21.65 -10.68 8.71
N GLY A 915 21.77 -10.82 10.03
CA GLY A 915 21.81 -9.72 10.99
C GLY A 915 23.17 -9.04 11.17
N LEU A 916 24.28 -9.67 10.76
CA LEU A 916 25.64 -9.13 10.93
C LEU A 916 25.82 -7.71 10.39
N GLU A 917 25.31 -7.42 9.19
CA GLU A 917 25.37 -6.09 8.60
C GLU A 917 24.47 -5.10 9.34
N ALA A 918 23.26 -5.52 9.74
CA ALA A 918 22.32 -4.69 10.49
C ALA A 918 22.92 -4.24 11.83
N TYR A 919 23.57 -5.17 12.55
CA TYR A 919 24.21 -4.89 13.83
C TYR A 919 25.44 -3.97 13.70
N CYS A 920 26.32 -4.22 12.73
CA CYS A 920 27.65 -3.60 12.73
C CYS A 920 27.74 -2.31 11.90
N LEU A 921 26.95 -2.16 10.82
CA LEU A 921 27.18 -1.12 9.81
C LEU A 921 27.09 0.30 10.40
N ARG A 922 26.01 0.63 11.10
CA ARG A 922 25.83 1.99 11.65
C ARG A 922 26.82 2.29 12.78
N ILE A 923 27.01 1.35 13.71
CA ILE A 923 27.91 1.53 14.86
C ILE A 923 29.37 1.73 14.39
N LEU A 924 29.88 0.89 13.49
CA LEU A 924 31.27 1.01 13.05
C LEU A 924 31.52 2.25 12.19
N THR A 925 30.55 2.64 11.36
CA THR A 925 30.70 3.82 10.49
C THR A 925 30.54 5.13 11.26
N GLU A 926 29.53 5.26 12.13
CA GLU A 926 29.27 6.49 12.88
C GLU A 926 30.19 6.66 14.11
N GLN A 927 30.41 5.59 14.89
CA GLN A 927 31.12 5.70 16.18
C GLN A 927 32.62 5.47 16.04
N MET A 928 33.02 4.59 15.12
CA MET A 928 34.42 4.17 14.94
C MET A 928 35.07 4.71 13.65
N GLY A 929 34.31 5.37 12.78
CA GLY A 929 34.83 6.03 11.58
C GLY A 929 35.26 5.07 10.46
N TRP A 930 34.74 3.84 10.47
CA TRP A 930 35.00 2.89 9.39
C TRP A 930 34.33 3.32 8.08
N ASN A 931 34.91 2.91 6.95
CA ASN A 931 34.23 2.99 5.66
C ASN A 931 33.20 1.86 5.53
N ALA A 932 32.02 2.15 4.99
CA ALA A 932 30.95 1.16 4.80
C ALA A 932 31.37 -0.06 3.96
N ASP A 933 32.20 0.16 2.93
CA ASP A 933 32.69 -0.93 2.08
C ASP A 933 33.68 -1.84 2.82
N ASP A 934 34.52 -1.26 3.69
CA ASP A 934 35.47 -2.00 4.53
C ASP A 934 34.72 -2.84 5.59
N VAL A 935 33.63 -2.30 6.16
CA VAL A 935 32.75 -3.05 7.06
C VAL A 935 32.13 -4.24 6.34
N ARG A 936 31.54 -4.02 5.16
CA ARG A 936 30.92 -5.10 4.37
C ARG A 936 31.91 -6.17 3.94
N GLU A 937 33.13 -5.78 3.59
CA GLU A 937 34.21 -6.72 3.28
C GLU A 937 34.58 -7.58 4.50
N GLY A 938 34.81 -6.95 5.65
CA GLY A 938 35.13 -7.64 6.90
C GLY A 938 34.00 -8.59 7.36
N LEU A 939 32.75 -8.16 7.24
CA LEU A 939 31.57 -8.98 7.53
C LEU A 939 31.42 -10.16 6.56
N ARG A 940 31.75 -9.98 5.28
CA ARG A 940 31.69 -11.08 4.29
C ARG A 940 32.73 -12.15 4.58
N GLN A 941 33.95 -11.74 4.93
CA GLN A 941 35.01 -12.67 5.35
C GLN A 941 34.61 -13.43 6.61
N THR A 942 34.09 -12.69 7.60
CA THR A 942 33.54 -13.23 8.85
C THR A 942 32.43 -14.26 8.60
N ALA A 943 31.43 -13.92 7.79
CA ALA A 943 30.32 -14.82 7.45
C ALA A 943 30.80 -16.09 6.75
N SER A 944 31.82 -15.99 5.89
CA SER A 944 32.42 -17.16 5.21
C SER A 944 33.12 -18.09 6.19
N GLU A 945 33.94 -17.57 7.10
CA GLU A 945 34.66 -18.38 8.09
C GLU A 945 33.68 -19.09 9.06
N ILE A 946 32.59 -18.42 9.41
CA ILE A 946 31.54 -18.95 10.28
C ILE A 946 30.75 -20.05 9.58
N ALA A 947 30.39 -19.82 8.32
CA ALA A 947 29.77 -20.84 7.48
C ALA A 947 30.64 -22.10 7.33
N GLU A 948 31.95 -21.93 7.15
CA GLU A 948 32.89 -23.06 7.06
C GLU A 948 32.97 -23.85 8.36
N ARG A 949 33.04 -23.17 9.52
CA ARG A 949 33.09 -23.83 10.84
C ARG A 949 31.76 -24.48 11.25
N ALA A 950 30.64 -23.95 10.80
CA ALA A 950 29.32 -24.53 11.08
C ALA A 950 29.10 -25.91 10.42
N HIS A 951 30.00 -26.34 9.53
CA HIS A 951 30.04 -27.69 8.96
C HIS A 951 30.88 -28.69 9.77
N ASP A 952 31.66 -28.23 10.75
CA ASP A 952 32.50 -29.07 11.60
C ASP A 952 31.76 -29.36 12.93
N GLU A 953 31.42 -30.63 13.17
CA GLU A 953 30.64 -31.06 14.35
C GLU A 953 31.34 -30.80 15.69
N GLU A 954 32.68 -30.76 15.72
CA GLU A 954 33.45 -30.49 16.94
C GLU A 954 33.57 -28.97 17.18
N ALA A 955 33.71 -28.19 16.10
CA ALA A 955 33.66 -26.73 16.17
C ALA A 955 32.26 -26.20 16.56
N CYS A 956 31.18 -26.82 16.06
CA CYS A 956 29.79 -26.44 16.36
C CYS A 956 29.44 -26.54 17.86
N LYS A 957 30.02 -27.51 18.58
CA LYS A 957 29.82 -27.64 20.04
C LYS A 957 30.39 -26.46 20.82
N ALA A 958 31.42 -25.80 20.28
CA ALA A 958 32.01 -24.59 20.84
C ALA A 958 31.31 -23.30 20.36
N MET A 959 30.32 -23.39 19.46
CA MET A 959 29.53 -22.28 18.92
C MET A 959 28.14 -22.28 19.54
N CYS A 960 28.05 -21.77 20.77
CA CYS A 960 26.81 -21.67 21.51
C CYS A 960 26.42 -20.23 21.80
N ILE A 961 25.13 -19.92 21.69
CA ILE A 961 24.54 -18.65 22.13
C ILE A 961 23.51 -18.97 23.19
N ASN A 962 23.52 -18.18 24.26
CA ASN A 962 22.56 -18.33 25.35
C ASN A 962 21.43 -17.32 25.16
N MET A 963 20.19 -17.76 25.32
CA MET A 963 19.04 -16.89 25.49
C MET A 963 18.72 -16.85 26.96
N ARG A 964 18.62 -15.65 27.54
CA ARG A 964 18.20 -15.46 28.92
C ARG A 964 16.81 -14.84 28.93
N ILE A 965 15.93 -15.45 29.70
CA ILE A 965 14.56 -14.99 29.92
C ILE A 965 14.44 -14.65 31.39
N VAL A 966 13.89 -13.48 31.68
CA VAL A 966 13.52 -13.09 33.03
C VAL A 966 12.03 -12.91 33.10
N LEU A 967 11.41 -13.62 34.04
CA LEU A 967 10.05 -13.39 34.49
C LEU A 967 10.12 -12.77 35.88
N ALA A 968 9.41 -11.67 36.08
CA ALA A 968 9.31 -11.03 37.38
C ALA A 968 7.90 -10.49 37.60
N ARG A 969 7.44 -10.45 38.86
CA ARG A 969 6.06 -10.09 39.20
C ARG A 969 6.01 -8.89 40.12
N LYS A 970 5.04 -8.00 39.92
CA LYS A 970 4.72 -6.97 40.90
C LYS A 970 4.06 -7.59 42.13
N PRO A 971 4.46 -7.25 43.37
CA PRO A 971 3.83 -7.77 44.59
C PRO A 971 2.30 -7.61 44.58
N PHE A 972 1.58 -8.50 45.26
CA PHE A 972 0.14 -8.28 45.44
C PHE A 972 -0.09 -7.11 46.41
N ALA A 973 -1.23 -6.42 46.30
CA ALA A 973 -1.57 -5.32 47.21
C ALA A 973 -1.60 -5.73 48.70
N THR A 974 -1.72 -7.03 48.99
CA THR A 974 -1.66 -7.59 50.34
C THR A 974 -0.24 -7.84 50.86
N ASP A 975 0.76 -7.90 49.98
CA ASP A 975 2.17 -8.20 50.34
C ASP A 975 2.92 -6.94 50.80
N SER A 976 2.43 -5.74 50.47
CA SER A 976 3.02 -4.44 50.86
C SER A 976 2.70 -3.99 52.29
N ALA A 977 1.96 -4.80 53.07
CA ALA A 977 1.57 -4.50 54.46
C ALA A 977 2.29 -5.37 55.51
N ALA A 978 3.34 -6.12 55.13
CA ALA A 978 4.12 -6.99 56.01
C ALA A 978 5.54 -6.44 56.28
#